data_AF-A0A1Z5T8Y9-F1
#
_entry.id   AF-A0A1Z5T8Y9-F1
#
_cell.length_a   1.000
_cell.length_b   1.000
_cell.length_c   1.000
_cell.angle_alpha   90.00
_cell.angle_beta   90.00
_cell.angle_gamma   90.00
#
_symmetry.space_group_name_H-M   'P 1'
#
loop_
_entity.id
_entity.type
_entity.pdbx_description
1 polymer ?
#
loop_
_entity_poly.entity_id
_entity_poly.type
_entity_poly.pdbx_seq_one_letter_code
_entity_poly.pdbx_strand_id
1 'polypeptide(L)'
;MATFKRATMNQPKADTGDVRPNNPLQSDFDAEDSGSSVDADERYLSLHRQWKFFESFAASFAALYSVGGIRTTFTIGVGAGGPAAYWSSYVITCFFVFITAAVLAEICSSLPAAGSIYFWAAEAGGRRFGRLFGFIVAWWSTTAWTTFIASNSQAAANFLLSEIAVFGVDFPTDTNNIKFRAVQWIVSEGILFLGIGMNYFDPKTYRLIFRIATYLILLDFFLNIIWLPIAVSKTYGFHDARYVFTQTYNETGAPPVWNWMLSFYVTAGILVGFEASGHISEETKDASRVAARGIFWSAVASALIGFPLVILFLFCLPNLDVLYSLNAPQPFVEIYAMTMGRGGHVFMNIICILGLIFNTTIAGVASSRLIWAVARDGVLPFSGWISKVSEKKEPTNAIIVMHTVAALLLCTILPSPVAFTSLVSAAGVPTITAYALIAFGPLPCPSLISLPLHPFEYNPHVTMVEAEISERESSSQHLDIDADSPSPGGVSEPEEDGEPEPLFRTTVLLHNKPVELPFYEADATIQDLSDTVAEELRIPPGNQKFLVTPKTGLLKPPFKESNLSLQSLQDKKIVLMGATNAEVEELESDIQERKARMSRRRDVLRAGRQVKANKTRDWKKVQDEARYTFHTLRPLPYLPNPEKSHRFLERLRDDAGIKASMRKHGFSVGLLTEMNPAEHTTHESKTLGLNRNRGEVIELRLRTDAYDGYRDYKVIRKTLCHELAHNVWGEHDRNFWNLCNEIEKEVDKNDWRRGGHSVGGQEFYNPNDEGVDDDEADEGGWSGGEYVLGVAKEGAVDAPTSTPSQPLSRRELMAKAAEERVKKQHEAKEGSSKQ
;
A
#
# COMPACT_ATOMS: atom_id res chain seq x y z
N MET A 1 -35.56 44.32 34.89
CA MET A 1 -36.29 43.16 35.44
C MET A 1 -35.39 41.95 35.29
N ALA A 2 -34.58 41.66 36.32
CA ALA A 2 -34.76 40.56 37.27
C ALA A 2 -34.39 39.20 36.62
N THR A 3 -33.47 38.34 37.07
CA THR A 3 -32.59 38.20 38.24
C THR A 3 -31.66 37.01 37.91
N PHE A 4 -30.38 37.00 38.28
CA PHE A 4 -29.65 35.73 38.42
C PHE A 4 -28.96 35.69 39.79
N LYS A 5 -29.47 34.78 40.64
CA LYS A 5 -29.05 34.53 42.02
C LYS A 5 -28.14 33.31 42.04
N ARG A 6 -27.12 33.36 42.91
CA ARG A 6 -26.11 32.34 43.20
C ARG A 6 -26.52 31.53 44.44
N ALA A 7 -26.39 30.20 44.40
CA ALA A 7 -26.26 29.27 45.55
C ALA A 7 -25.94 27.85 44.99
N THR A 8 -24.70 27.35 45.06
CA THR A 8 -24.11 26.45 46.08
C THR A 8 -24.84 25.13 46.35
N MET A 9 -24.25 23.98 45.96
CA MET A 9 -23.89 22.87 46.88
C MET A 9 -23.17 21.68 46.21
N ASN A 10 -22.18 21.16 46.95
CA ASN A 10 -21.70 19.77 47.09
C ASN A 10 -20.90 19.06 45.98
N GLN A 11 -19.60 18.94 46.25
CA GLN A 11 -18.71 17.87 45.78
C GLN A 11 -18.92 16.57 46.58
N PRO A 12 -18.75 15.39 45.96
CA PRO A 12 -18.23 14.22 46.62
C PRO A 12 -16.72 14.04 46.33
N LYS A 13 -15.98 13.61 47.35
CA LYS A 13 -14.57 13.16 47.28
C LYS A 13 -14.47 11.83 46.52
N ALA A 14 -13.45 11.67 45.67
CA ALA A 14 -12.98 10.38 45.19
C ALA A 14 -11.47 10.41 44.90
N ASP A 15 -10.79 9.43 45.46
CA ASP A 15 -9.42 8.92 45.29
C ASP A 15 -8.43 9.62 44.35
N THR A 16 -7.31 10.02 44.93
CA THR A 16 -6.05 10.30 44.24
C THR A 16 -5.28 8.99 44.02
N GLY A 17 -5.55 8.33 42.90
CA GLY A 17 -4.63 7.38 42.26
C GLY A 17 -4.14 7.99 40.96
N ASP A 18 -2.82 8.12 40.82
CA ASP A 18 -2.13 8.76 39.68
C ASP A 18 -2.35 7.96 38.39
N VAL A 19 -3.46 8.20 37.69
CA VAL A 19 -3.72 7.66 36.34
C VAL A 19 -3.13 8.64 35.33
N ARG A 20 -1.91 8.36 34.89
CA ARG A 20 -1.39 8.98 33.66
C ARG A 20 -2.26 8.55 32.48
N PRO A 21 -2.71 9.47 31.61
CA PRO A 21 -3.49 9.09 30.44
C PRO A 21 -2.60 8.27 29.49
N ASN A 22 -2.91 6.99 29.32
CA ASN A 22 -2.29 6.15 28.30
C ASN A 22 -2.56 6.73 26.92
N ASN A 23 -1.49 7.26 26.31
CA ASN A 23 -1.49 7.87 24.99
C ASN A 23 -1.18 6.78 23.94
N PRO A 24 -2.05 6.51 22.94
CA PRO A 24 -1.85 5.46 21.94
C PRO A 24 -0.59 5.61 21.08
N LEU A 25 0.05 6.78 21.08
CA LEU A 25 1.26 7.07 20.30
C LEU A 25 2.57 6.78 21.05
N GLN A 26 2.48 6.20 22.25
CA GLN A 26 3.63 5.86 23.10
C GLN A 26 3.89 4.35 23.15
N SER A 27 2.91 3.50 22.82
CA SER A 27 3.09 2.05 22.75
C SER A 27 3.94 1.58 21.57
N ASP A 28 4.07 2.39 20.52
CA ASP A 28 4.73 1.96 19.28
C ASP A 28 6.23 2.29 19.24
N PHE A 29 6.74 3.02 20.24
CA PHE A 29 8.16 3.42 20.31
C PHE A 29 8.99 2.62 21.33
N ASP A 30 8.34 1.84 22.20
CA ASP A 30 8.98 1.01 23.23
C ASP A 30 8.80 -0.51 22.98
N ALA A 31 8.26 -0.91 21.84
CA ALA A 31 8.10 -2.32 21.47
C ALA A 31 9.37 -2.86 20.79
N GLU A 32 10.38 -3.19 21.60
CA GLU A 32 11.33 -4.22 21.20
C GLU A 32 10.63 -5.59 21.34
N ASP A 33 10.56 -6.30 20.21
CA ASP A 33 10.28 -7.74 20.06
C ASP A 33 8.83 -8.23 20.29
N SER A 34 7.98 -8.10 19.26
CA SER A 34 6.84 -9.02 19.03
C SER A 34 6.35 -9.00 17.57
N GLY A 35 7.01 -9.76 16.70
CA GLY A 35 6.76 -9.80 15.25
C GLY A 35 5.56 -10.64 14.78
N SER A 36 4.36 -10.51 15.37
CA SER A 36 3.21 -11.30 14.86
C SER A 36 1.81 -10.68 14.92
N SER A 37 1.61 -9.46 15.46
CA SER A 37 0.27 -8.84 15.50
C SER A 37 0.08 -7.63 14.57
N VAL A 38 1.16 -6.98 14.11
CA VAL A 38 1.08 -5.75 13.29
C VAL A 38 0.59 -6.03 11.86
N ASP A 39 0.87 -7.21 11.32
CA ASP A 39 0.54 -7.58 9.93
C ASP A 39 -0.96 -7.83 9.65
N ALA A 40 -1.79 -7.94 10.69
CA ALA A 40 -3.22 -8.21 10.54
C ALA A 40 -4.02 -6.92 10.34
N ASP A 41 -3.71 -5.86 11.09
CA ASP A 41 -4.44 -4.58 11.04
C ASP A 41 -4.03 -3.71 9.84
N GLU A 42 -2.78 -3.75 9.39
CA GLU A 42 -2.35 -3.06 8.15
C GLU A 42 -3.06 -3.59 6.90
N ARG A 43 -3.42 -4.89 6.88
CA ARG A 43 -4.16 -5.50 5.76
C ARG A 43 -5.61 -5.01 5.66
N TYR A 44 -6.22 -4.54 6.75
CA TYR A 44 -7.59 -4.01 6.75
C TYR A 44 -7.69 -2.55 6.26
N LEU A 45 -6.58 -1.80 6.27
CA LEU A 45 -6.55 -0.38 5.89
C LEU A 45 -5.96 -0.12 4.48
N SER A 46 -5.49 -1.15 3.79
CA SER A 46 -4.83 -0.98 2.47
C SER A 46 -5.82 -0.69 1.32
N LEU A 47 -5.58 0.43 0.61
CA LEU A 47 -6.32 0.82 -0.60
C LEU A 47 -5.98 -0.10 -1.79
N HIS A 48 -6.90 -0.23 -2.76
CA HIS A 48 -6.73 -1.17 -3.87
C HIS A 48 -5.71 -0.65 -4.91
N ARG A 49 -4.60 -1.37 -5.12
CA ARG A 49 -3.59 -1.04 -6.14
C ARG A 49 -4.16 -1.13 -7.56
N GLN A 50 -4.41 0.01 -8.19
CA GLN A 50 -5.06 0.13 -9.50
C GLN A 50 -4.36 1.07 -10.49
N TRP A 51 -3.60 2.07 -10.03
CA TRP A 51 -2.97 3.08 -10.89
C TRP A 51 -1.71 2.54 -11.55
N LYS A 52 -1.51 2.87 -12.84
CA LYS A 52 -0.25 2.66 -13.56
C LYS A 52 0.45 4.00 -13.72
N PHE A 53 1.56 3.98 -14.45
CA PHE A 53 2.40 5.16 -14.66
C PHE A 53 1.68 6.36 -15.26
N PHE A 54 0.87 6.14 -16.30
CA PHE A 54 0.15 7.24 -16.92
C PHE A 54 -0.81 7.92 -15.95
N GLU A 55 -1.55 7.15 -15.17
CA GLU A 55 -2.50 7.72 -14.23
C GLU A 55 -1.83 8.40 -13.03
N SER A 56 -0.70 7.87 -12.54
CA SER A 56 0.12 8.52 -11.51
C SER A 56 0.68 9.86 -12.01
N PHE A 57 1.25 9.88 -13.22
CA PHE A 57 1.71 11.11 -13.87
C PHE A 57 0.56 12.09 -14.08
N ALA A 58 -0.57 11.63 -14.63
CA ALA A 58 -1.74 12.44 -14.91
C ALA A 58 -2.33 13.03 -13.62
N ALA A 59 -2.28 12.33 -12.50
CA ALA A 59 -2.76 12.85 -11.22
C ALA A 59 -1.98 14.07 -10.76
N SER A 60 -0.66 14.07 -10.92
CA SER A 60 0.18 15.22 -10.56
C SER A 60 0.12 16.33 -11.59
N PHE A 61 0.20 15.97 -12.88
CA PHE A 61 0.16 16.93 -13.99
C PHE A 61 -1.18 17.67 -14.05
N ALA A 62 -2.29 16.96 -13.87
CA ALA A 62 -3.62 17.55 -13.91
C ALA A 62 -4.01 18.24 -12.61
N ALA A 63 -3.48 17.85 -11.45
CA ALA A 63 -3.64 18.60 -10.20
C ALA A 63 -2.91 19.96 -10.23
N LEU A 64 -1.75 20.04 -10.89
CA LEU A 64 -1.05 21.31 -11.09
C LEU A 64 -1.83 22.26 -12.01
N TYR A 65 -2.37 21.71 -13.10
CA TYR A 65 -3.05 22.42 -14.18
C TYR A 65 -2.41 23.79 -14.51
N SER A 66 -1.10 23.79 -14.80
CA SER A 66 -0.32 25.03 -14.90
C SER A 66 -0.85 26.02 -15.94
N VAL A 67 -1.47 25.55 -17.03
CA VAL A 67 -2.12 26.42 -18.03
C VAL A 67 -3.21 27.28 -17.40
N GLY A 68 -4.11 26.65 -16.62
CA GLY A 68 -5.18 27.33 -15.90
C GLY A 68 -4.64 28.17 -14.74
N GLY A 69 -3.63 27.68 -14.02
CA GLY A 69 -2.96 28.41 -12.95
C GLY A 69 -2.33 29.72 -13.41
N ILE A 70 -1.55 29.69 -14.50
CA ILE A 70 -0.97 30.88 -15.13
C ILE A 70 -2.08 31.86 -15.50
N ARG A 71 -3.12 31.40 -16.18
CA ARG A 71 -4.23 32.26 -16.63
C ARG A 71 -5.00 32.91 -15.46
N THR A 72 -5.26 32.15 -14.41
CA THR A 72 -6.02 32.62 -13.24
C THR A 72 -5.24 33.71 -12.50
N THR A 73 -3.93 33.49 -12.34
CA THR A 73 -3.07 34.37 -11.55
C THR A 73 -2.35 35.45 -12.37
N PHE A 74 -2.51 35.45 -13.70
CA PHE A 74 -1.77 36.32 -14.61
C PHE A 74 -1.89 37.81 -14.27
N THR A 75 -3.11 38.31 -14.10
CA THR A 75 -3.35 39.72 -13.77
C THR A 75 -2.75 40.10 -12.42
N ILE A 76 -2.83 39.19 -11.44
CA ILE A 76 -2.22 39.40 -10.10
C ILE A 76 -0.70 39.44 -10.22
N GLY A 77 -0.10 38.51 -10.96
CA GLY A 77 1.34 38.41 -11.14
C GLY A 77 1.95 39.58 -11.90
N VAL A 78 1.25 40.09 -12.93
CA VAL A 78 1.66 41.30 -13.66
C VAL A 78 1.42 42.56 -12.81
N GLY A 79 0.40 42.59 -11.94
CA GLY A 79 0.13 43.73 -11.05
C GLY A 79 1.18 43.91 -9.98
N ALA A 80 1.71 42.78 -9.51
CA ALA A 80 2.77 42.69 -8.51
C ALA A 80 4.17 43.08 -9.01
N GLY A 81 4.42 43.33 -10.28
CA GLY A 81 5.82 43.62 -10.70
C GLY A 81 6.01 43.97 -12.17
N GLY A 82 4.95 43.88 -12.96
CA GLY A 82 4.98 44.03 -14.42
C GLY A 82 5.48 42.79 -15.15
N PRO A 83 5.52 42.87 -16.49
CA PRO A 83 6.01 41.80 -17.34
C PRO A 83 7.40 41.28 -16.94
N ALA A 84 8.33 42.19 -16.65
CA ALA A 84 9.73 41.83 -16.35
C ALA A 84 9.88 40.95 -15.11
N ALA A 85 9.18 41.31 -14.02
CA ALA A 85 9.20 40.53 -12.78
C ALA A 85 8.51 39.17 -12.97
N TYR A 86 7.43 39.11 -13.74
CA TYR A 86 6.64 37.88 -13.91
C TYR A 86 7.41 36.78 -14.65
N TRP A 87 8.00 37.06 -15.82
CA TRP A 87 8.73 36.03 -16.58
C TRP A 87 10.02 35.61 -15.86
N SER A 88 10.76 36.56 -15.27
CA SER A 88 12.02 36.27 -14.61
C SER A 88 11.81 35.44 -13.34
N SER A 89 10.79 35.78 -12.54
CA SER A 89 10.40 35.00 -11.37
C SER A 89 9.96 33.60 -11.78
N TYR A 90 9.21 33.45 -12.87
CA TYR A 90 8.76 32.14 -13.35
C TYR A 90 9.95 31.22 -13.71
N VAL A 91 10.95 31.71 -14.44
CA VAL A 91 12.15 30.93 -14.81
C VAL A 91 12.92 30.49 -13.57
N ILE A 92 13.10 31.39 -12.61
CA ILE A 92 13.80 31.08 -11.36
C ILE A 92 13.01 30.05 -10.55
N THR A 93 11.69 30.19 -10.46
CA THR A 93 10.82 29.22 -9.80
C THR A 93 10.91 27.84 -10.46
N CYS A 94 10.93 27.74 -11.80
CA CYS A 94 11.12 26.48 -12.51
C CYS A 94 12.41 25.76 -12.07
N PHE A 95 13.52 26.50 -11.96
CA PHE A 95 14.80 25.93 -11.53
C PHE A 95 14.72 25.32 -10.12
N PHE A 96 14.15 26.03 -9.15
CA PHE A 96 14.00 25.54 -7.78
C PHE A 96 12.98 24.40 -7.67
N VAL A 97 11.92 24.42 -8.47
CA VAL A 97 10.93 23.34 -8.53
C VAL A 97 11.55 22.06 -9.07
N PHE A 98 12.47 22.12 -10.05
CA PHE A 98 13.18 20.92 -10.51
C PHE A 98 14.04 20.27 -9.43
N ILE A 99 14.75 21.09 -8.65
CA ILE A 99 15.55 20.61 -7.52
C ILE A 99 14.62 19.97 -6.48
N THR A 100 13.55 20.66 -6.10
CA THR A 100 12.60 20.20 -5.09
C THR A 100 11.89 18.91 -5.54
N ALA A 101 11.47 18.83 -6.81
CA ALA A 101 10.85 17.64 -7.37
C ALA A 101 11.79 16.45 -7.45
N ALA A 102 13.09 16.66 -7.71
CA ALA A 102 14.09 15.61 -7.65
C ALA A 102 14.24 15.03 -6.23
N VAL A 103 14.36 15.90 -5.23
CA VAL A 103 14.46 15.49 -3.82
C VAL A 103 13.20 14.74 -3.36
N LEU A 104 12.02 15.27 -3.66
CA LEU A 104 10.76 14.61 -3.30
C LEU A 104 10.56 13.28 -4.05
N ALA A 105 11.00 13.17 -5.30
CA ALA A 105 10.95 11.92 -6.04
C ALA A 105 11.89 10.86 -5.46
N GLU A 106 13.10 11.25 -5.04
CA GLU A 106 14.06 10.35 -4.38
C GLU A 106 13.47 9.80 -3.08
N ILE A 107 12.94 10.68 -2.22
CA ILE A 107 12.31 10.28 -0.95
C ILE A 107 11.08 9.39 -1.23
N CYS A 108 10.22 9.77 -2.18
CA CYS A 108 9.07 8.95 -2.58
C CYS A 108 9.48 7.55 -3.05
N SER A 109 10.67 7.39 -3.64
CA SER A 109 11.15 6.09 -4.09
C SER A 109 11.55 5.17 -2.94
N SER A 110 12.06 5.76 -1.85
CA SER A 110 12.36 5.04 -0.60
C SER A 110 11.11 4.75 0.23
N LEU A 111 10.16 5.69 0.28
CA LEU A 111 9.00 5.66 1.18
C LEU A 111 7.68 5.96 0.42
N PRO A 112 7.18 5.02 -0.40
CA PRO A 112 5.98 5.23 -1.22
C PRO A 112 4.66 4.97 -0.45
N ALA A 113 4.39 5.71 0.63
CA ALA A 113 3.17 5.61 1.44
C ALA A 113 2.17 6.75 1.17
N ALA A 114 0.86 6.49 1.29
CA ALA A 114 -0.16 7.52 1.17
C ALA A 114 -0.05 8.48 2.35
N GLY A 115 -0.30 9.77 2.11
CA GLY A 115 0.05 10.83 3.06
C GLY A 115 1.43 11.45 2.85
N SER A 116 2.25 10.83 2.00
CA SER A 116 3.51 11.30 1.42
C SER A 116 4.25 12.38 2.23
N ILE A 117 3.98 13.66 1.98
CA ILE A 117 4.71 14.80 2.55
C ILE A 117 4.80 14.76 4.08
N TYR A 118 3.73 14.46 4.81
CA TYR A 118 3.82 14.49 6.29
C TYR A 118 4.63 13.31 6.82
N PHE A 119 4.53 12.16 6.15
CA PHE A 119 5.30 10.97 6.47
C PHE A 119 6.79 11.20 6.17
N TRP A 120 7.10 11.81 5.01
CA TRP A 120 8.46 12.20 4.64
C TRP A 120 9.05 13.24 5.58
N ALA A 121 8.23 14.19 6.05
CA ALA A 121 8.65 15.17 7.06
C ALA A 121 8.89 14.55 8.43
N ALA A 122 8.07 13.57 8.82
CA ALA A 122 8.29 12.82 10.06
C ALA A 122 9.62 12.06 10.02
N GLU A 123 9.90 11.37 8.91
CA GLU A 123 11.16 10.66 8.74
C GLU A 123 12.37 11.62 8.73
N ALA A 124 12.25 12.75 8.01
CA ALA A 124 13.29 13.77 7.96
C ALA A 124 13.61 14.39 9.34
N GLY A 125 12.67 14.35 10.29
CA GLY A 125 12.88 14.84 11.66
C GLY A 125 13.60 13.88 12.60
N GLY A 126 13.84 12.63 12.18
CA GLY A 126 14.50 11.59 12.95
C GLY A 126 13.80 11.26 14.30
N ARG A 127 14.51 10.53 15.18
CA ARG A 127 13.94 10.04 16.46
C ARG A 127 13.48 11.15 17.41
N ARG A 128 14.08 12.35 17.33
CA ARG A 128 13.83 13.45 18.29
C ARG A 128 12.70 14.39 17.85
N PHE A 129 12.66 14.78 16.58
CA PHE A 129 11.70 15.78 16.08
C PHE A 129 10.69 15.22 15.06
N GLY A 130 10.80 13.95 14.66
CA GLY A 130 9.93 13.35 13.65
C GLY A 130 8.43 13.50 13.94
N ARG A 131 8.00 13.23 15.19
CA ARG A 131 6.59 13.41 15.58
C ARG A 131 6.10 14.85 15.45
N LEU A 132 6.95 15.82 15.82
CA LEU A 132 6.60 17.23 15.74
C LEU A 132 6.52 17.70 14.28
N PHE A 133 7.51 17.33 13.46
CA PHE A 133 7.54 17.70 12.04
C PHE A 133 6.40 17.03 11.27
N GLY A 134 6.13 15.75 11.52
CA GLY A 134 4.98 15.04 10.97
C GLY A 134 3.65 15.71 11.33
N PHE A 135 3.45 16.05 12.61
CA PHE A 135 2.23 16.73 13.07
C PHE A 135 2.03 18.10 12.42
N ILE A 136 3.07 18.94 12.38
CA ILE A 136 3.01 20.27 11.78
C ILE A 136 2.71 20.18 10.28
N VAL A 137 3.43 19.31 9.57
CA VAL A 137 3.30 19.16 8.12
C VAL A 137 1.97 18.50 7.75
N ALA A 138 1.42 17.61 8.58
CA ALA A 138 0.09 17.05 8.39
C ALA A 138 -0.97 18.16 8.35
N TRP A 139 -0.99 19.07 9.34
CA TRP A 139 -1.92 20.19 9.36
C TRP A 139 -1.70 21.17 8.21
N TRP A 140 -0.44 21.50 7.90
CA TRP A 140 -0.11 22.37 6.77
C TRP A 140 -0.60 21.80 5.44
N SER A 141 -0.28 20.52 5.17
CA SER A 141 -0.63 19.86 3.92
C SER A 141 -2.14 19.67 3.79
N THR A 142 -2.83 19.19 4.83
CA THR A 142 -4.29 19.00 4.81
C THR A 142 -5.03 20.33 4.58
N THR A 143 -4.60 21.41 5.24
CA THR A 143 -5.23 22.73 5.08
C THR A 143 -4.98 23.27 3.67
N ALA A 144 -3.75 23.17 3.17
CA ALA A 144 -3.39 23.65 1.84
C ALA A 144 -4.17 22.95 0.72
N TRP A 145 -4.15 21.61 0.71
CA TRP A 145 -4.84 20.82 -0.32
C TRP A 145 -6.36 21.06 -0.30
N THR A 146 -6.95 21.28 0.88
CA THR A 146 -8.37 21.65 0.99
C THR A 146 -8.63 23.06 0.47
N THR A 147 -7.74 24.02 0.73
CA THR A 147 -7.88 25.41 0.23
C THR A 147 -7.68 25.51 -1.29
N PHE A 148 -6.83 24.66 -1.89
CA PHE A 148 -6.67 24.61 -3.34
C PHE A 148 -7.95 24.17 -4.04
N ILE A 149 -8.69 23.21 -3.48
CA ILE A 149 -9.99 22.78 -4.01
C ILE A 149 -11.00 23.93 -3.98
N ALA A 150 -11.07 24.67 -2.87
CA ALA A 150 -11.93 25.84 -2.75
C ALA A 150 -11.51 26.94 -3.75
N SER A 151 -10.21 27.23 -3.86
CA SER A 151 -9.65 28.21 -4.79
C SER A 151 -9.94 27.86 -6.25
N ASN A 152 -9.81 26.59 -6.64
CA ASN A 152 -10.09 26.14 -8.01
C ASN A 152 -11.57 26.28 -8.36
N SER A 153 -12.47 25.97 -7.41
CA SER A 153 -13.91 26.11 -7.59
C SER A 153 -14.31 27.59 -7.70
N GLN A 154 -13.71 28.45 -6.90
CA GLN A 154 -13.90 29.91 -6.96
C GLN A 154 -13.34 30.51 -8.24
N ALA A 155 -12.16 30.06 -8.70
CA ALA A 155 -11.61 30.49 -9.98
C ALA A 155 -12.58 30.15 -11.13
N ALA A 156 -13.09 28.92 -11.19
CA ALA A 156 -14.05 28.51 -12.21
C ALA A 156 -15.33 29.37 -12.19
N ALA A 157 -15.82 29.71 -11.00
CA ALA A 157 -16.95 30.63 -10.84
C ALA A 157 -16.63 32.04 -11.36
N ASN A 158 -15.42 32.55 -11.12
CA ASN A 158 -15.00 33.87 -11.62
C ASN A 158 -14.90 33.89 -13.15
N PHE A 159 -14.40 32.82 -13.77
CA PHE A 159 -14.40 32.68 -15.22
C PHE A 159 -15.82 32.70 -15.80
N LEU A 160 -16.77 32.03 -15.14
CA LEU A 160 -18.18 32.03 -15.56
C LEU A 160 -18.84 33.41 -15.35
N LEU A 161 -18.63 34.04 -14.19
CA LEU A 161 -19.29 35.30 -13.85
C LEU A 161 -18.71 36.51 -14.57
N SER A 162 -17.48 36.42 -15.08
CA SER A 162 -16.90 37.48 -15.91
C SER A 162 -17.61 37.65 -17.25
N GLU A 163 -18.39 36.65 -17.69
CA GLU A 163 -19.26 36.76 -18.87
C GLU A 163 -20.35 37.82 -18.69
N ILE A 164 -20.78 38.10 -17.46
CA ILE A 164 -21.76 39.17 -17.16
C ILE A 164 -21.23 40.53 -17.64
N ALA A 165 -19.94 40.80 -17.38
CA ALA A 165 -19.26 42.01 -17.82
C ALA A 165 -19.15 42.06 -19.35
N VAL A 166 -18.75 40.94 -19.99
CA VAL A 166 -18.55 40.86 -21.44
C VAL A 166 -19.86 41.03 -22.23
N PHE A 167 -20.95 40.44 -21.75
CA PHE A 167 -22.27 40.54 -22.40
C PHE A 167 -23.04 41.80 -22.01
N GLY A 168 -22.55 42.60 -21.06
CA GLY A 168 -23.18 43.84 -20.62
C GLY A 168 -24.54 43.62 -19.97
N VAL A 169 -24.71 42.50 -19.26
CA VAL A 169 -25.94 42.19 -18.53
C VAL A 169 -26.04 43.14 -17.33
N ASP A 170 -27.22 43.68 -17.07
CA ASP A 170 -27.49 44.59 -15.94
C ASP A 170 -27.48 43.84 -14.60
N PHE A 171 -26.27 43.46 -14.17
CA PHE A 171 -26.00 42.84 -12.88
C PHE A 171 -24.67 43.40 -12.34
N PRO A 172 -24.56 43.69 -11.02
CA PRO A 172 -23.32 44.23 -10.48
C PRO A 172 -22.15 43.26 -10.68
N THR A 173 -21.02 43.72 -11.22
CA THR A 173 -19.79 42.92 -11.39
C THR A 173 -18.73 43.25 -10.35
N ASP A 174 -18.95 44.29 -9.54
CA ASP A 174 -18.03 44.72 -8.49
C ASP A 174 -17.96 43.67 -7.37
N THR A 175 -16.73 43.24 -7.09
CA THR A 175 -16.41 42.26 -6.04
C THR A 175 -16.68 42.78 -4.62
N ASN A 176 -16.93 44.08 -4.43
CA ASN A 176 -17.36 44.65 -3.15
C ASN A 176 -18.88 44.56 -2.93
N ASN A 177 -19.66 44.36 -4.00
CA ASN A 177 -21.12 44.32 -3.91
C ASN A 177 -21.59 43.01 -3.28
N ILE A 178 -22.34 43.09 -2.18
CA ILE A 178 -22.83 41.91 -1.45
C ILE A 178 -23.70 40.98 -2.32
N LYS A 179 -24.46 41.53 -3.28
CA LYS A 179 -25.27 40.72 -4.21
C LYS A 179 -24.40 39.92 -5.17
N PHE A 180 -23.35 40.55 -5.71
CA PHE A 180 -22.42 39.87 -6.60
C PHE A 180 -21.67 38.75 -5.85
N ARG A 181 -21.20 39.05 -4.64
CA ARG A 181 -20.47 38.08 -3.80
C ARG A 181 -21.32 36.90 -3.38
N ALA A 182 -22.62 37.11 -3.12
CA ALA A 182 -23.55 36.02 -2.85
C ALA A 182 -23.71 35.11 -4.08
N VAL A 183 -23.83 35.68 -5.29
CA VAL A 183 -23.87 34.89 -6.53
C VAL A 183 -22.55 34.15 -6.78
N GLN A 184 -21.42 34.83 -6.59
CA GLN A 184 -20.09 34.22 -6.66
C GLN A 184 -19.96 33.04 -5.72
N TRP A 185 -20.40 33.17 -4.47
CA TRP A 185 -20.40 32.08 -3.50
C TRP A 185 -21.31 30.92 -3.94
N ILE A 186 -22.57 31.17 -4.32
CA ILE A 186 -23.51 30.11 -4.75
C ILE A 186 -22.98 29.34 -5.96
N VAL A 187 -22.42 30.05 -6.95
CA VAL A 187 -21.84 29.42 -8.15
C VAL A 187 -20.58 28.63 -7.80
N SER A 188 -19.73 29.16 -6.93
CA SER A 188 -18.53 28.46 -6.45
C SER A 188 -18.88 27.17 -5.70
N GLU A 189 -19.90 27.22 -4.83
CA GLU A 189 -20.45 26.05 -4.15
C GLU A 189 -20.99 25.02 -5.16
N GLY A 190 -21.82 25.46 -6.11
CA GLY A 190 -22.36 24.58 -7.15
C GLY A 190 -21.26 23.88 -7.96
N ILE A 191 -20.18 24.59 -8.29
CA ILE A 191 -19.01 24.02 -8.97
C ILE A 191 -18.24 23.07 -8.05
N LEU A 192 -18.08 23.40 -6.77
CA LEU A 192 -17.44 22.52 -5.79
C LEU A 192 -18.23 21.20 -5.64
N PHE A 193 -19.55 21.27 -5.52
CA PHE A 193 -20.44 20.10 -5.49
C PHE A 193 -20.34 19.27 -6.76
N LEU A 194 -20.28 19.91 -7.93
CA LEU A 194 -20.11 19.20 -9.20
C LEU A 194 -18.74 18.51 -9.28
N GLY A 195 -17.66 19.24 -8.98
CA GLY A 195 -16.28 18.74 -9.07
C GLY A 195 -16.01 17.61 -8.08
N ILE A 196 -16.43 17.75 -6.82
CA ILE A 196 -16.27 16.71 -5.80
C ILE A 196 -17.33 15.61 -5.93
N GLY A 197 -18.51 15.91 -6.48
CA GLY A 197 -19.54 14.91 -6.78
C GLY A 197 -19.02 13.81 -7.71
N MET A 198 -18.12 14.17 -8.64
CA MET A 198 -17.44 13.22 -9.51
C MET A 198 -16.55 12.23 -8.74
N ASN A 199 -16.15 12.56 -7.51
CA ASN A 199 -15.34 11.68 -6.68
C ASN A 199 -16.14 10.52 -6.04
N TYR A 200 -17.47 10.53 -6.13
CA TYR A 200 -18.32 9.41 -5.69
C TYR A 200 -18.59 8.39 -6.80
N PHE A 201 -18.15 8.66 -8.04
CA PHE A 201 -18.28 7.72 -9.14
C PHE A 201 -17.35 6.52 -8.98
N ASP A 202 -17.72 5.40 -9.60
CA ASP A 202 -16.97 4.16 -9.47
C ASP A 202 -15.49 4.32 -9.88
N PRO A 203 -14.55 3.62 -9.20
CA PRO A 203 -13.10 3.65 -9.46
C PRO A 203 -12.70 3.52 -10.94
N LYS A 204 -13.50 2.77 -11.72
CA LYS A 204 -13.26 2.54 -13.15
C LYS A 204 -13.41 3.81 -13.99
N THR A 205 -14.30 4.70 -13.59
CA THR A 205 -14.59 5.98 -14.26
C THR A 205 -13.41 6.94 -14.10
N TYR A 206 -12.67 6.87 -13.00
CA TYR A 206 -11.55 7.79 -12.79
C TYR A 206 -10.43 7.64 -13.82
N ARG A 207 -10.11 6.42 -14.27
CA ARG A 207 -9.13 6.24 -15.35
C ARG A 207 -9.53 7.01 -16.62
N LEU A 208 -10.83 7.13 -16.89
CA LEU A 208 -11.33 7.95 -17.98
C LEU A 208 -11.20 9.44 -17.65
N ILE A 209 -11.57 9.84 -16.43
CA ILE A 209 -11.45 11.24 -15.94
C ILE A 209 -10.01 11.74 -16.06
N PHE A 210 -9.01 11.00 -15.57
CA PHE A 210 -7.59 11.38 -15.66
C PHE A 210 -7.13 11.59 -17.11
N ARG A 211 -7.59 10.71 -18.03
CA ARG A 211 -7.26 10.83 -19.46
C ARG A 211 -7.94 12.04 -20.09
N ILE A 212 -9.25 12.21 -19.86
CA ILE A 212 -10.02 13.36 -20.37
C ILE A 212 -9.42 14.67 -19.86
N ALA A 213 -9.14 14.77 -18.56
CA ALA A 213 -8.52 15.94 -17.96
C ALA A 213 -7.18 16.25 -18.61
N THR A 214 -6.29 15.25 -18.74
CA THR A 214 -4.98 15.45 -19.40
C THR A 214 -5.14 15.93 -20.85
N TYR A 215 -6.03 15.32 -21.63
CA TYR A 215 -6.26 15.74 -23.01
C TYR A 215 -6.89 17.14 -23.09
N LEU A 216 -7.75 17.50 -22.15
CA LEU A 216 -8.36 18.82 -22.08
C LEU A 216 -7.33 19.90 -21.71
N ILE A 217 -6.39 19.60 -20.80
CA ILE A 217 -5.27 20.49 -20.48
C ILE A 217 -4.37 20.69 -21.71
N LEU A 218 -4.07 19.62 -22.45
CA LEU A 218 -3.30 19.74 -23.70
C LEU A 218 -4.06 20.53 -24.76
N LEU A 219 -5.37 20.32 -24.90
CA LEU A 219 -6.22 21.10 -25.80
C LEU A 219 -6.19 22.58 -25.43
N ASP A 220 -6.40 22.91 -24.16
CA ASP A 220 -6.32 24.28 -23.63
C ASP A 220 -4.94 24.91 -23.89
N PHE A 221 -3.85 24.15 -23.68
CA PHE A 221 -2.49 24.59 -24.03
C PHE A 221 -2.36 24.93 -25.52
N PHE A 222 -2.72 24.01 -26.42
CA PHE A 222 -2.58 24.23 -27.87
C PHE A 222 -3.47 25.36 -28.37
N LEU A 223 -4.68 25.51 -27.84
CA LEU A 223 -5.56 26.62 -28.18
C LEU A 223 -4.96 27.96 -27.74
N ASN A 224 -4.36 28.03 -26.54
CA ASN A 224 -3.66 29.24 -26.11
C ASN A 224 -2.40 29.52 -26.95
N ILE A 225 -1.60 28.51 -27.30
CA ILE A 225 -0.38 28.71 -28.11
C ILE A 225 -0.68 29.13 -29.55
N ILE A 226 -1.75 28.60 -30.16
CA ILE A 226 -2.03 28.78 -31.58
C ILE A 226 -3.07 29.88 -31.79
N TRP A 227 -4.21 29.78 -31.12
CA TRP A 227 -5.36 30.62 -31.46
C TRP A 227 -5.27 32.02 -30.87
N LEU A 228 -4.84 32.15 -29.61
CA LEU A 228 -4.72 33.45 -28.95
C LEU A 228 -3.79 34.42 -29.71
N PRO A 229 -2.57 34.03 -30.15
CA PRO A 229 -1.69 34.95 -30.89
C PRO A 229 -2.25 35.30 -32.27
N ILE A 230 -2.89 34.36 -32.96
CA ILE A 230 -3.56 34.63 -34.23
C ILE A 230 -4.66 35.68 -34.05
N ALA A 231 -5.42 35.61 -32.96
CA ALA A 231 -6.46 36.58 -32.64
C ALA A 231 -5.90 37.95 -32.27
N VAL A 232 -4.85 37.98 -31.44
CA VAL A 232 -4.16 39.22 -31.04
C VAL A 232 -3.53 39.93 -32.24
N SER A 233 -2.92 39.20 -33.16
CA SER A 233 -2.31 39.78 -34.37
C SER A 233 -3.31 40.50 -35.28
N LYS A 234 -4.61 40.16 -35.18
CA LYS A 234 -5.70 40.75 -35.95
C LYS A 234 -6.43 41.88 -35.22
N THR A 235 -6.11 42.15 -33.96
CA THR A 235 -6.78 43.15 -33.12
C THR A 235 -5.82 44.30 -32.78
N TYR A 236 -5.24 44.32 -31.59
CA TYR A 236 -4.33 45.38 -31.14
C TYR A 236 -2.84 45.07 -31.38
N GLY A 237 -2.50 43.88 -31.87
CA GLY A 237 -1.12 43.49 -32.16
C GLY A 237 -0.30 43.07 -30.93
N PHE A 238 0.93 42.62 -31.17
CA PHE A 238 1.84 42.16 -30.11
C PHE A 238 2.66 43.30 -29.51
N HIS A 239 3.00 43.17 -28.22
CA HIS A 239 3.99 44.04 -27.59
C HIS A 239 5.42 43.79 -28.13
N ASP A 240 6.26 44.82 -28.04
CA ASP A 240 7.67 44.69 -28.38
C ASP A 240 8.45 43.92 -27.30
N ALA A 241 9.57 43.31 -27.70
CA ALA A 241 10.40 42.51 -26.80
C ALA A 241 10.95 43.35 -25.64
N ARG A 242 11.25 44.64 -25.87
CA ARG A 242 11.75 45.52 -24.80
C ARG A 242 10.69 45.71 -23.73
N TYR A 243 9.44 45.94 -24.11
CA TYR A 243 8.32 46.01 -23.18
C TYR A 243 8.18 44.72 -22.37
N VAL A 244 8.11 43.56 -23.03
CA VAL A 244 7.93 42.27 -22.35
C VAL A 244 9.07 41.96 -21.37
N PHE A 245 10.31 42.23 -21.75
CA PHE A 245 11.47 41.84 -20.93
C PHE A 245 11.89 42.88 -19.88
N THR A 246 11.54 44.16 -20.05
CA THR A 246 12.06 45.24 -19.19
C THR A 246 11.00 46.06 -18.46
N GLN A 247 9.73 46.00 -18.88
CA GLN A 247 8.69 46.81 -18.27
C GLN A 247 8.37 46.33 -16.85
N THR A 248 8.40 47.25 -15.90
CA THR A 248 7.94 47.06 -14.53
C THR A 248 6.64 47.80 -14.28
N TYR A 249 5.78 47.23 -13.45
CA TYR A 249 4.52 47.85 -13.03
C TYR A 249 4.27 47.57 -11.56
N ASN A 250 3.66 48.51 -10.85
CA ASN A 250 3.39 48.39 -9.43
C ASN A 250 1.98 48.86 -9.14
N GLU A 251 1.05 47.92 -9.16
CA GLU A 251 -0.34 48.13 -8.78
C GLU A 251 -0.51 48.15 -7.25
N THR A 252 0.31 47.36 -6.55
CA THR A 252 0.17 47.14 -5.10
C THR A 252 0.57 48.36 -4.26
N GLY A 253 1.37 49.28 -4.82
CA GLY A 253 1.95 50.41 -4.11
C GLY A 253 3.07 50.02 -3.13
N ALA A 254 3.46 48.74 -3.08
CA ALA A 254 4.52 48.25 -2.21
C ALA A 254 5.92 48.71 -2.67
N PRO A 255 6.94 48.70 -1.80
CA PRO A 255 8.31 48.99 -2.22
C PRO A 255 8.78 48.04 -3.34
N PRO A 256 9.65 48.47 -4.26
CA PRO A 256 9.99 47.70 -5.46
C PRO A 256 10.46 46.26 -5.19
N VAL A 257 11.22 46.04 -4.12
CA VAL A 257 11.69 44.71 -3.72
C VAL A 257 10.54 43.81 -3.28
N TRP A 258 9.64 44.33 -2.43
CA TRP A 258 8.46 43.59 -1.97
C TRP A 258 7.50 43.26 -3.10
N ASN A 259 7.34 44.18 -4.04
CA ASN A 259 6.54 43.97 -5.24
C ASN A 259 7.12 42.80 -6.05
N TRP A 260 8.44 42.81 -6.34
CA TRP A 260 9.09 41.70 -7.04
C TRP A 260 8.97 40.35 -6.30
N MET A 261 9.03 40.35 -4.96
CA MET A 261 8.82 39.14 -4.14
C MET A 261 7.40 38.56 -4.28
N LEU A 262 6.39 39.41 -4.49
CA LEU A 262 5.02 38.94 -4.75
C LEU A 262 4.91 38.20 -6.10
N SER A 263 5.71 38.58 -7.12
CA SER A 263 5.78 37.81 -8.37
C SER A 263 6.34 36.39 -8.16
N PHE A 264 7.29 36.21 -7.23
CA PHE A 264 7.75 34.86 -6.84
C PHE A 264 6.64 34.06 -6.16
N TYR A 265 5.86 34.68 -5.28
CA TYR A 265 4.74 34.03 -4.62
C TYR A 265 3.70 33.51 -5.64
N VAL A 266 3.33 34.34 -6.61
CA VAL A 266 2.39 33.95 -7.68
C VAL A 266 2.94 32.80 -8.52
N THR A 267 4.19 32.92 -8.97
CA THR A 267 4.80 31.88 -9.83
C THR A 267 5.05 30.57 -9.09
N ALA A 268 5.37 30.62 -7.79
CA ALA A 268 5.44 29.44 -6.94
C ALA A 268 4.07 28.76 -6.81
N GLY A 269 2.99 29.52 -6.60
CA GLY A 269 1.63 28.98 -6.54
C GLY A 269 1.20 28.22 -7.79
N ILE A 270 1.71 28.58 -8.98
CA ILE A 270 1.43 27.88 -10.26
C ILE A 270 2.07 26.49 -10.34
N LEU A 271 3.20 26.29 -9.65
CA LEU A 271 4.04 25.11 -9.75
C LEU A 271 4.05 24.26 -8.46
N VAL A 272 3.10 24.49 -7.55
CA VAL A 272 2.88 23.71 -6.32
C VAL A 272 1.79 22.64 -6.58
N GLY A 273 1.95 21.43 -6.01
CA GLY A 273 0.98 20.33 -6.14
C GLY A 273 1.45 19.12 -6.96
N PHE A 274 2.73 19.07 -7.38
CA PHE A 274 3.27 17.98 -8.19
C PHE A 274 3.50 16.68 -7.38
N GLU A 275 3.34 16.75 -6.06
CA GLU A 275 3.34 15.61 -5.15
C GLU A 275 2.05 14.78 -5.20
N ALA A 276 1.04 15.16 -5.99
CA ALA A 276 -0.28 14.51 -5.96
C ALA A 276 -0.19 12.98 -6.15
N SER A 277 0.77 12.53 -6.96
CA SER A 277 1.11 11.11 -7.18
C SER A 277 1.62 10.40 -5.92
N GLY A 278 2.28 11.12 -5.01
CA GLY A 278 2.66 10.63 -3.70
C GLY A 278 1.44 10.35 -2.81
N HIS A 279 0.42 11.22 -2.85
CA HIS A 279 -0.81 11.00 -2.06
C HIS A 279 -1.60 9.77 -2.50
N ILE A 280 -1.48 9.35 -3.76
CA ILE A 280 -2.13 8.14 -4.31
C ILE A 280 -1.18 6.94 -4.43
N SER A 281 -0.02 6.97 -3.77
CA SER A 281 1.01 5.93 -3.92
C SER A 281 0.54 4.55 -3.46
N GLU A 282 -0.27 4.45 -2.39
CA GLU A 282 -0.82 3.17 -1.90
C GLU A 282 -1.73 2.47 -2.92
N GLU A 283 -2.41 3.24 -3.76
CA GLU A 283 -3.23 2.72 -4.86
C GLU A 283 -2.40 2.51 -6.16
N THR A 284 -1.10 2.82 -6.16
CA THR A 284 -0.24 2.77 -7.34
C THR A 284 0.52 1.44 -7.42
N LYS A 285 0.58 0.86 -8.63
CA LYS A 285 1.40 -0.34 -8.89
C LYS A 285 2.86 0.06 -9.00
N ASP A 286 3.75 -0.71 -8.37
CA ASP A 286 5.19 -0.39 -8.27
C ASP A 286 5.43 1.04 -7.76
N ALA A 287 4.78 1.38 -6.66
CA ALA A 287 4.66 2.74 -6.14
C ALA A 287 6.03 3.46 -5.98
N SER A 288 7.08 2.77 -5.53
CA SER A 288 8.43 3.34 -5.40
C SER A 288 8.99 3.90 -6.71
N ARG A 289 8.69 3.28 -7.85
CA ARG A 289 9.18 3.75 -9.15
C ARG A 289 8.16 4.64 -9.84
N VAL A 290 6.89 4.27 -9.77
CA VAL A 290 5.83 4.90 -10.54
C VAL A 290 5.37 6.22 -9.92
N ALA A 291 5.25 6.31 -8.60
CA ALA A 291 4.90 7.56 -7.93
C ALA A 291 6.07 8.56 -8.04
N ALA A 292 7.30 8.12 -7.71
CA ALA A 292 8.51 8.95 -7.83
C ALA A 292 8.70 9.55 -9.24
N ARG A 293 8.58 8.73 -10.29
CA ARG A 293 8.64 9.22 -11.68
C ARG A 293 7.45 10.13 -12.02
N GLY A 294 6.27 9.90 -11.44
CA GLY A 294 5.10 10.77 -11.58
C GLY A 294 5.36 12.17 -11.04
N ILE A 295 5.90 12.28 -9.82
CA ILE A 295 6.28 13.54 -9.18
C ILE A 295 7.27 14.31 -10.06
N PHE A 296 8.40 13.68 -10.42
CA PHE A 296 9.46 14.37 -11.16
C PHE A 296 9.01 14.80 -12.55
N TRP A 297 8.46 13.88 -13.36
CA TRP A 297 8.13 14.19 -14.75
C TRP A 297 6.93 15.11 -14.87
N SER A 298 5.97 15.09 -13.92
CA SER A 298 4.86 16.05 -13.93
C SER A 298 5.33 17.47 -13.65
N ALA A 299 6.21 17.67 -12.66
CA ALA A 299 6.81 18.97 -12.38
C ALA A 299 7.59 19.51 -13.59
N VAL A 300 8.42 18.65 -14.22
CA VAL A 300 9.17 18.98 -15.43
C VAL A 300 8.25 19.36 -16.59
N ALA A 301 7.24 18.53 -16.87
CA ALA A 301 6.30 18.78 -17.96
C ALA A 301 5.53 20.10 -17.74
N SER A 302 5.02 20.33 -16.54
CA SER A 302 4.27 21.55 -16.18
C SER A 302 5.11 22.81 -16.31
N ALA A 303 6.35 22.81 -15.82
CA ALA A 303 7.25 23.95 -15.92
C ALA A 303 7.60 24.28 -17.39
N LEU A 304 7.92 23.24 -18.19
CA LEU A 304 8.27 23.38 -19.60
C LEU A 304 7.08 23.82 -20.47
N ILE A 305 5.87 23.35 -20.16
CA ILE A 305 4.63 23.76 -20.85
C ILE A 305 4.23 25.18 -20.44
N GLY A 306 4.40 25.55 -19.17
CA GLY A 306 3.99 26.85 -18.68
C GLY A 306 4.91 28.00 -19.10
N PHE A 307 6.23 27.78 -19.26
CA PHE A 307 7.15 28.83 -19.69
C PHE A 307 6.78 29.50 -21.02
N PRO A 308 6.56 28.77 -22.14
CA PRO A 308 6.16 29.40 -23.40
C PRO A 308 4.81 30.10 -23.30
N LEU A 309 3.88 29.61 -22.47
CA LEU A 309 2.61 30.29 -22.22
C LEU A 309 2.78 31.62 -21.49
N VAL A 310 3.63 31.68 -20.47
CA VAL A 310 3.94 32.93 -19.75
C VAL A 310 4.46 33.97 -20.73
N ILE A 311 5.46 33.61 -21.54
CA ILE A 311 6.02 34.51 -22.55
C ILE A 311 4.95 34.94 -23.54
N LEU A 312 4.16 33.99 -24.05
CA LEU A 312 3.09 34.27 -25.01
C LEU A 312 2.05 35.24 -24.47
N PHE A 313 1.57 35.03 -23.23
CA PHE A 313 0.57 35.90 -22.61
C PHE A 313 1.12 37.31 -22.38
N LEU A 314 2.41 37.46 -22.06
CA LEU A 314 3.04 38.78 -21.96
C LEU A 314 3.12 39.50 -23.31
N PHE A 315 3.42 38.79 -24.41
CA PHE A 315 3.37 39.36 -25.76
C PHE A 315 1.95 39.69 -26.23
N CYS A 316 0.96 38.95 -25.73
CA CYS A 316 -0.46 39.10 -26.06
C CYS A 316 -1.22 40.02 -25.10
N LEU A 317 -0.56 40.58 -24.09
CA LEU A 317 -1.16 41.46 -23.10
C LEU A 317 -1.71 42.73 -23.78
N PRO A 318 -2.87 43.27 -23.38
CA PRO A 318 -3.21 44.64 -23.71
C PRO A 318 -2.35 45.64 -22.89
N ASN A 319 -2.39 46.93 -23.23
CA ASN A 319 -1.72 47.94 -22.41
C ASN A 319 -2.14 47.84 -20.93
N LEU A 320 -1.21 48.05 -20.00
CA LEU A 320 -1.46 47.87 -18.57
C LEU A 320 -2.62 48.74 -18.07
N ASP A 321 -2.71 49.98 -18.54
CA ASP A 321 -3.82 50.89 -18.19
C ASP A 321 -5.18 50.32 -18.62
N VAL A 322 -5.24 49.66 -19.78
CA VAL A 322 -6.46 48.99 -20.26
C VAL A 322 -6.74 47.77 -19.39
N LEU A 323 -5.73 46.94 -19.12
CA LEU A 323 -5.88 45.72 -18.32
C LEU A 323 -6.49 45.99 -16.93
N TYR A 324 -6.02 47.02 -16.22
CA TYR A 324 -6.51 47.37 -14.88
C TYR A 324 -7.76 48.26 -14.90
N SER A 325 -8.20 48.72 -16.08
CA SER A 325 -9.51 49.36 -16.24
C SER A 325 -10.67 48.36 -16.41
N LEU A 326 -10.36 47.08 -16.69
CA LEU A 326 -11.36 46.02 -16.87
C LEU A 326 -12.02 45.70 -15.54
N ASN A 327 -13.34 45.79 -15.48
CA ASN A 327 -14.13 45.60 -14.25
C ASN A 327 -14.85 44.24 -14.26
N ALA A 328 -14.05 43.18 -14.29
CA ALA A 328 -14.50 41.80 -14.17
C ALA A 328 -13.82 41.07 -12.99
N PRO A 329 -14.50 40.07 -12.40
CA PRO A 329 -13.93 39.17 -11.41
C PRO A 329 -12.66 38.45 -11.91
N GLN A 330 -12.64 38.11 -13.21
CA GLN A 330 -11.49 37.54 -13.90
C GLN A 330 -11.19 38.34 -15.18
N PRO A 331 -10.32 39.37 -15.12
CA PRO A 331 -10.01 40.25 -16.25
C PRO A 331 -9.50 39.53 -17.50
N PHE A 332 -8.91 38.33 -17.34
CA PHE A 332 -8.41 37.53 -18.47
C PHE A 332 -9.54 37.12 -19.44
N VAL A 333 -10.78 36.96 -18.96
CA VAL A 333 -11.94 36.64 -19.83
C VAL A 333 -12.24 37.80 -20.78
N GLU A 334 -12.11 39.04 -20.30
CA GLU A 334 -12.26 40.22 -21.14
C GLU A 334 -11.13 40.33 -22.17
N ILE A 335 -9.89 39.93 -21.84
CA ILE A 335 -8.80 39.84 -22.82
C ILE A 335 -9.18 38.89 -23.97
N TYR A 336 -9.77 37.73 -23.64
CA TYR A 336 -10.26 36.82 -24.67
C TYR A 336 -11.38 37.45 -25.51
N ALA A 337 -12.32 38.16 -24.89
CA ALA A 337 -13.41 38.83 -25.59
C ALA A 337 -12.91 39.93 -26.54
N MET A 338 -11.94 40.74 -26.09
CA MET A 338 -11.32 41.80 -26.89
C MET A 338 -10.52 41.28 -28.08
N THR A 339 -9.91 40.10 -27.96
CA THR A 339 -9.04 39.52 -29.00
C THR A 339 -9.80 38.62 -30.00
N MET A 340 -10.69 37.77 -29.51
CA MET A 340 -11.37 36.73 -30.31
C MET A 340 -12.84 37.04 -30.63
N GLY A 341 -13.38 38.14 -30.09
CA GLY A 341 -14.79 38.51 -30.24
C GLY A 341 -15.74 37.57 -29.49
N ARG A 342 -17.04 37.80 -29.66
CA ARG A 342 -18.09 37.17 -28.82
C ARG A 342 -18.20 35.65 -28.94
N GLY A 343 -17.94 35.06 -30.10
CA GLY A 343 -18.03 33.61 -30.27
C GLY A 343 -16.77 32.87 -29.80
N GLY A 344 -15.59 33.38 -30.15
CA GLY A 344 -14.33 32.69 -29.89
C GLY A 344 -13.97 32.64 -28.41
N HIS A 345 -14.18 33.74 -27.67
CA HIS A 345 -13.86 33.78 -26.24
C HIS A 345 -14.72 32.81 -25.42
N VAL A 346 -16.02 32.68 -25.72
CA VAL A 346 -16.92 31.77 -25.01
C VAL A 346 -16.43 30.33 -25.12
N PHE A 347 -15.98 29.90 -26.30
CA PHE A 347 -15.45 28.56 -26.49
C PHE A 347 -14.17 28.33 -25.66
N MET A 348 -13.24 29.28 -25.68
CA MET A 348 -12.03 29.23 -24.85
C MET A 348 -12.36 29.21 -23.36
N ASN A 349 -13.34 30.00 -22.95
CA ASN A 349 -13.76 30.10 -21.56
C ASN A 349 -14.44 28.82 -21.07
N ILE A 350 -15.29 28.19 -21.89
CA ILE A 350 -15.90 26.89 -21.58
C ILE A 350 -14.81 25.83 -21.35
N ILE A 351 -13.78 25.77 -22.19
CA ILE A 351 -12.67 24.84 -22.02
C ILE A 351 -11.91 25.11 -20.71
N CYS A 352 -11.67 26.38 -20.37
CA CYS A 352 -11.07 26.76 -19.09
C CYS A 352 -11.91 26.30 -17.89
N ILE A 353 -13.22 26.56 -17.92
CA ILE A 353 -14.12 26.21 -16.82
C ILE A 353 -14.16 24.69 -16.63
N LEU A 354 -14.27 23.93 -17.73
CA LEU A 354 -14.18 22.47 -17.67
C LEU A 354 -12.83 22.00 -17.12
N GLY A 355 -11.72 22.62 -17.53
CA GLY A 355 -10.38 22.32 -17.02
C GLY A 355 -10.26 22.54 -15.51
N LEU A 356 -10.80 23.65 -14.99
CA LEU A 356 -10.82 23.92 -13.55
C LEU A 356 -11.72 22.96 -12.78
N ILE A 357 -12.86 22.54 -13.34
CA ILE A 357 -13.72 21.51 -12.73
C ILE A 357 -12.98 20.17 -12.64
N PHE A 358 -12.35 19.72 -13.73
CA PHE A 358 -11.56 18.49 -13.73
C PHE A 358 -10.34 18.56 -12.80
N ASN A 359 -9.68 19.72 -12.72
CA ASN A 359 -8.61 19.97 -11.76
C ASN A 359 -9.12 19.79 -10.32
N THR A 360 -10.27 20.40 -10.00
CA THR A 360 -10.91 20.29 -8.68
C THR A 360 -11.23 18.83 -8.32
N THR A 361 -11.75 18.05 -9.28
CA THR A 361 -12.00 16.61 -9.07
C THR A 361 -10.71 15.87 -8.74
N ILE A 362 -9.66 16.05 -9.54
CA ILE A 362 -8.38 15.34 -9.40
C ILE A 362 -7.64 15.73 -8.11
N ALA A 363 -7.60 17.03 -7.79
CA ALA A 363 -7.07 17.52 -6.52
C ALA A 363 -7.87 16.96 -5.34
N GLY A 364 -9.19 16.81 -5.48
CA GLY A 364 -10.06 16.17 -4.49
C GLY A 364 -9.72 14.70 -4.24
N VAL A 365 -9.35 13.94 -5.29
CA VAL A 365 -8.85 12.57 -5.13
C VAL A 365 -7.60 12.57 -4.25
N ALA A 366 -6.56 13.33 -4.62
CA ALA A 366 -5.31 13.37 -3.86
C ALA A 366 -5.52 13.85 -2.41
N SER A 367 -6.27 14.93 -2.22
CA SER A 367 -6.54 15.51 -0.90
C SER A 367 -7.34 14.57 0.01
N SER A 368 -8.30 13.80 -0.53
CA SER A 368 -9.05 12.82 0.26
C SER A 368 -8.16 11.68 0.80
N ARG A 369 -7.16 11.23 0.03
CA ARG A 369 -6.18 10.22 0.48
C ARG A 369 -5.25 10.79 1.54
N LEU A 370 -4.80 12.03 1.36
CA LEU A 370 -4.02 12.74 2.37
C LEU A 370 -4.78 12.84 3.70
N ILE A 371 -6.02 13.33 3.69
CA ILE A 371 -6.85 13.49 4.90
C ILE A 371 -7.10 12.13 5.56
N TRP A 372 -7.36 11.10 4.77
CA TRP A 372 -7.54 9.74 5.27
C TRP A 372 -6.27 9.19 5.94
N ALA A 373 -5.10 9.35 5.33
CA ALA A 373 -3.83 8.90 5.89
C ALA A 373 -3.51 9.62 7.21
N VAL A 374 -3.70 10.94 7.25
CA VAL A 374 -3.52 11.74 8.48
C VAL A 374 -4.52 11.31 9.58
N ALA A 375 -5.76 10.96 9.21
CA ALA A 375 -6.75 10.45 10.15
C ALA A 375 -6.44 9.02 10.63
N ARG A 376 -5.90 8.15 9.77
CA ARG A 376 -5.46 6.80 10.14
C ARG A 376 -4.43 6.86 11.26
N ASP A 377 -3.52 7.82 11.18
CA ASP A 377 -2.42 7.99 12.14
C ASP A 377 -2.84 8.83 13.39
N GLY A 378 -4.15 9.09 13.57
CA GLY A 378 -4.70 9.68 14.79
C GLY A 378 -4.48 11.19 14.97
N VAL A 379 -3.97 11.90 13.95
CA VAL A 379 -3.62 13.33 14.04
C VAL A 379 -4.84 14.26 14.01
N LEU A 380 -5.91 13.86 13.31
CA LEU A 380 -7.13 14.66 13.18
C LEU A 380 -8.16 14.39 14.29
N PRO A 381 -8.95 15.39 14.70
CA PRO A 381 -10.09 15.16 15.57
C PRO A 381 -11.11 14.24 14.89
N PHE A 382 -11.75 13.35 15.65
CA PHE A 382 -12.66 12.32 15.13
C PHE A 382 -12.00 11.34 14.14
N SER A 383 -10.68 11.12 14.27
CA SER A 383 -9.87 10.18 13.49
C SER A 383 -10.55 8.82 13.28
N GLY A 384 -11.14 8.25 14.33
CA GLY A 384 -11.82 6.94 14.26
C GLY A 384 -13.03 6.86 13.32
N TRP A 385 -13.64 7.99 12.93
CA TRP A 385 -14.66 8.01 11.88
C TRP A 385 -14.07 8.37 10.51
N ILE A 386 -13.14 9.33 10.46
CA ILE A 386 -12.54 9.83 9.21
C ILE A 386 -11.67 8.75 8.54
N SER A 387 -10.98 7.92 9.33
CA SER A 387 -10.11 6.85 8.84
C SER A 387 -10.86 5.64 8.27
N LYS A 388 -12.19 5.55 8.49
CA LYS A 388 -12.99 4.42 7.98
C LYS A 388 -13.07 4.44 6.46
N VAL A 389 -12.81 3.28 5.87
CA VAL A 389 -12.88 3.05 4.43
C VAL A 389 -14.23 2.39 4.08
N SER A 390 -14.85 2.82 2.98
CA SER A 390 -16.11 2.26 2.48
C SER A 390 -15.94 0.83 1.93
N GLU A 391 -17.04 0.11 1.69
CA GLU A 391 -17.04 -1.23 1.04
C GLU A 391 -16.34 -1.24 -0.34
N LYS A 392 -16.31 -0.08 -1.02
CA LYS A 392 -15.59 0.12 -2.28
C LYS A 392 -14.08 0.29 -2.13
N LYS A 393 -13.54 0.21 -0.90
CA LYS A 393 -12.15 0.53 -0.55
C LYS A 393 -11.73 1.98 -0.87
N GLU A 394 -12.65 2.92 -0.64
CA GLU A 394 -12.41 4.36 -0.82
C GLU A 394 -12.71 5.13 0.48
N PRO A 395 -11.96 6.21 0.78
CA PRO A 395 -12.13 6.98 2.02
C PRO A 395 -13.29 7.98 1.90
N THR A 396 -14.53 7.49 1.85
CA THR A 396 -15.73 8.34 1.67
C THR A 396 -15.91 9.37 2.77
N ASN A 397 -15.57 9.02 4.01
CA ASN A 397 -15.72 9.95 5.14
C ASN A 397 -14.73 11.11 5.04
N ALA A 398 -13.50 10.85 4.58
CA ALA A 398 -12.50 11.89 4.33
C ALA A 398 -12.96 12.85 3.21
N ILE A 399 -13.61 12.34 2.15
CA ILE A 399 -14.18 13.19 1.08
C ILE A 399 -15.24 14.14 1.65
N ILE A 400 -16.12 13.67 2.54
CA ILE A 400 -17.15 14.51 3.17
C ILE A 400 -16.51 15.61 4.03
N VAL A 401 -15.52 15.28 4.85
CA VAL A 401 -14.80 16.26 5.68
C VAL A 401 -14.14 17.32 4.82
N MET A 402 -13.36 16.89 3.82
CA MET A 402 -12.69 17.76 2.86
C MET A 402 -13.67 18.72 2.19
N HIS A 403 -14.78 18.19 1.67
CA HIS A 403 -15.81 18.98 1.00
C HIS A 403 -16.46 19.99 1.97
N THR A 404 -16.79 19.57 3.18
CA THR A 404 -17.40 20.43 4.20
C THR A 404 -16.46 21.57 4.59
N VAL A 405 -15.18 21.29 4.80
CA VAL A 405 -14.18 22.33 5.12
C VAL A 405 -13.97 23.27 3.94
N ALA A 406 -13.90 22.76 2.71
CA ALA A 406 -13.79 23.60 1.51
C ALA A 406 -15.01 24.50 1.32
N ALA A 407 -16.22 24.00 1.56
CA ALA A 407 -17.46 24.79 1.52
C ALA A 407 -17.49 25.88 2.60
N LEU A 408 -17.09 25.56 3.84
CA LEU A 408 -16.94 26.56 4.91
C LEU A 408 -15.91 27.64 4.57
N LEU A 409 -14.81 27.27 3.89
CA LEU A 409 -13.84 28.24 3.39
C LEU A 409 -14.45 29.15 2.32
N LEU A 410 -15.24 28.61 1.37
CA LEU A 410 -15.94 29.42 0.37
C LEU A 410 -16.94 30.40 1.01
N CYS A 411 -17.56 30.07 2.14
CA CYS A 411 -18.42 31.02 2.87
C CYS A 411 -17.69 32.31 3.28
N THR A 412 -16.36 32.31 3.40
CA THR A 412 -15.58 33.52 3.71
C THR A 412 -15.59 34.56 2.58
N ILE A 413 -16.04 34.19 1.38
CA ILE A 413 -16.30 35.12 0.26
C ILE A 413 -17.48 36.05 0.58
N LEU A 414 -18.41 35.68 1.47
CA LEU A 414 -19.57 36.49 1.87
C LEU A 414 -19.23 37.72 2.76
N PRO A 415 -18.29 37.66 3.73
CA PRO A 415 -17.82 38.83 4.51
C PRO A 415 -16.73 39.66 3.82
N SER A 416 -15.67 39.07 3.23
CA SER A 416 -14.78 39.77 2.29
C SER A 416 -14.12 38.84 1.23
N PRO A 417 -14.06 39.20 -0.08
CA PRO A 417 -13.28 38.42 -1.05
C PRO A 417 -11.78 38.41 -0.71
N VAL A 418 -11.28 39.48 -0.09
CA VAL A 418 -9.89 39.58 0.39
C VAL A 418 -9.64 38.62 1.55
N ALA A 419 -10.64 38.37 2.40
CA ALA A 419 -10.50 37.39 3.48
C ALA A 419 -10.32 35.97 2.92
N PHE A 420 -11.08 35.61 1.89
CA PHE A 420 -10.93 34.32 1.21
C PHE A 420 -9.53 34.17 0.59
N THR A 421 -9.09 35.15 -0.21
CA THR A 421 -7.77 35.08 -0.86
C THR A 421 -6.61 35.10 0.16
N SER A 422 -6.79 35.78 1.29
CA SER A 422 -5.81 35.77 2.40
C SER A 422 -5.74 34.41 3.11
N LEU A 423 -6.87 33.72 3.29
CA LEU A 423 -6.88 32.37 3.88
C LEU A 423 -6.25 31.35 2.93
N VAL A 424 -6.56 31.43 1.63
CA VAL A 424 -5.94 30.57 0.61
C VAL A 424 -4.43 30.80 0.57
N SER A 425 -3.96 32.05 0.64
CA SER A 425 -2.54 32.34 0.62
C SER A 425 -1.81 31.89 1.89
N ALA A 426 -2.44 32.09 3.06
CA ALA A 426 -1.93 31.62 4.34
C ALA A 426 -1.80 30.09 4.41
N ALA A 427 -2.59 29.35 3.64
CA ALA A 427 -2.51 27.89 3.56
C ALA A 427 -1.50 27.39 2.50
N GLY A 428 -1.24 28.16 1.44
CA GLY A 428 -0.25 27.80 0.42
C GLY A 428 1.21 27.95 0.86
N VAL A 429 1.55 28.99 1.65
CA VAL A 429 2.93 29.22 2.14
C VAL A 429 3.47 28.05 3.00
N PRO A 430 2.70 27.48 3.93
CA PRO A 430 3.12 26.32 4.71
C PRO A 430 3.46 25.09 3.87
N THR A 431 2.83 24.88 2.72
CA THR A 431 3.18 23.75 1.82
C THR A 431 4.58 23.90 1.24
N ILE A 432 4.94 25.10 0.78
CA ILE A 432 6.30 25.37 0.30
C ILE A 432 7.30 25.22 1.45
N THR A 433 6.92 25.64 2.65
CA THR A 433 7.73 25.46 3.86
C THR A 433 7.90 23.99 4.22
N ALA A 434 6.89 23.15 4.01
CA ALA A 434 6.99 21.69 4.18
C ALA A 434 7.99 21.08 3.20
N TYR A 435 8.00 21.51 1.93
CA TYR A 435 9.01 21.04 0.96
C TYR A 435 10.42 21.41 1.39
N ALA A 436 10.61 22.64 1.88
CA ALA A 436 11.89 23.08 2.42
C ALA A 436 12.31 22.24 3.64
N LEU A 437 11.39 21.99 4.58
CA LEU A 437 11.66 21.16 5.77
C LEU A 437 12.11 19.75 5.38
N ILE A 438 11.46 19.14 4.38
CA ILE A 438 11.84 17.81 3.90
C ILE A 438 13.22 17.84 3.23
N ALA A 439 13.53 18.88 2.45
CA ALA A 439 14.81 19.03 1.78
C ALA A 439 15.98 19.32 2.74
N PHE A 440 15.73 20.05 3.84
CA PHE A 440 16.76 20.45 4.81
C PHE A 440 16.84 19.54 6.05
N GLY A 441 15.81 18.75 6.35
CA GLY A 441 15.77 17.79 7.45
C GLY A 441 16.91 16.75 7.48
N PRO A 442 17.54 16.35 6.36
CA PRO A 442 18.73 15.50 6.37
C PRO A 442 19.99 16.14 6.97
N LEU A 443 20.05 17.46 7.14
CA LEU A 443 21.28 18.16 7.53
C LEU A 443 21.82 17.93 8.95
N PRO A 444 21.05 17.44 9.96
CA PRO A 444 21.61 17.01 11.23
C PRO A 444 21.76 15.49 11.38
N CYS A 445 21.40 14.66 10.38
CA CYS A 445 21.43 13.20 10.49
C CYS A 445 22.30 12.57 9.38
N PRO A 446 23.57 12.19 9.66
CA PRO A 446 24.51 11.64 8.67
C PRO A 446 24.07 10.30 8.05
N SER A 447 23.00 9.67 8.55
CA SER A 447 22.53 8.37 8.10
C SER A 447 21.79 8.38 6.76
N LEU A 448 21.23 9.52 6.32
CA LEU A 448 20.55 9.64 5.02
C LEU A 448 21.51 9.93 3.84
N ILE A 449 22.71 10.46 4.12
CA ILE A 449 23.75 10.70 3.10
C ILE A 449 24.66 9.47 2.91
N SER A 450 24.51 8.43 3.74
CA SER A 450 25.34 7.22 3.70
C SER A 450 24.79 6.11 2.79
N LEU A 451 23.77 6.38 1.97
CA LEU A 451 23.44 5.49 0.85
C LEU A 451 24.37 5.81 -0.32
N PRO A 452 25.29 4.89 -0.70
CA PRO A 452 26.20 5.16 -1.82
C PRO A 452 25.38 5.32 -3.10
N LEU A 453 25.63 6.43 -3.80
CA LEU A 453 25.25 6.65 -5.19
C LEU A 453 25.78 5.50 -6.06
N HIS A 454 25.03 4.40 -6.17
CA HIS A 454 25.30 3.36 -7.16
C HIS A 454 24.53 3.66 -8.45
N PRO A 455 25.17 3.60 -9.63
CA PRO A 455 24.46 3.66 -10.90
C PRO A 455 23.43 2.52 -10.97
N PHE A 456 22.32 2.77 -11.65
CA PHE A 456 21.23 1.81 -11.91
C PHE A 456 21.75 0.43 -12.39
N GLU A 457 21.99 -0.50 -11.46
CA GLU A 457 22.06 -1.94 -11.71
C GLU A 457 21.27 -2.69 -10.65
N TYR A 458 20.46 -3.64 -11.13
CA TYR A 458 19.49 -4.41 -10.36
C TYR A 458 20.19 -5.59 -9.68
N ASN A 459 20.17 -5.65 -8.35
CA ASN A 459 20.53 -6.85 -7.59
C ASN A 459 19.58 -7.05 -6.39
N PRO A 460 18.87 -8.18 -6.26
CA PRO A 460 17.82 -8.34 -5.26
C PRO A 460 18.30 -9.11 -4.03
N HIS A 461 19.30 -8.64 -3.29
CA HIS A 461 19.61 -9.16 -1.94
C HIS A 461 20.48 -8.16 -1.18
N VAL A 462 19.90 -7.36 -0.28
CA VAL A 462 20.65 -6.70 0.81
C VAL A 462 19.80 -6.72 2.07
N THR A 463 20.19 -7.61 2.97
CA THR A 463 19.91 -7.65 4.40
C THR A 463 20.57 -6.45 5.08
N MET A 464 19.84 -5.73 5.95
CA MET A 464 20.39 -4.65 6.77
C MET A 464 21.13 -5.26 7.98
N VAL A 465 22.40 -4.91 8.09
CA VAL A 465 23.36 -5.34 9.13
C VAL A 465 23.24 -4.44 10.36
N GLU A 466 23.32 -5.05 11.53
CA GLU A 466 23.41 -4.43 12.86
C GLU A 466 24.61 -3.49 13.00
N ALA A 467 24.45 -2.43 13.80
CA ALA A 467 25.55 -1.63 14.31
C ALA A 467 25.50 -1.63 15.84
N GLU A 468 26.42 -2.41 16.42
CA GLU A 468 26.85 -2.37 17.82
C GLU A 468 27.49 -0.99 18.14
N ILE A 469 27.34 -0.51 19.38
CA ILE A 469 28.41 0.11 20.20
C ILE A 469 27.97 0.15 21.68
N SER A 470 28.89 -0.35 22.50
CA SER A 470 28.93 -0.44 23.96
C SER A 470 29.30 0.89 24.65
N GLU A 471 28.86 1.06 25.91
CA GLU A 471 29.56 1.62 27.09
C GLU A 471 28.71 2.59 27.95
N ARG A 472 28.33 2.20 29.18
CA ARG A 472 28.90 2.69 30.45
C ARG A 472 28.09 2.28 31.70
N GLU A 473 28.85 1.91 32.72
CA GLU A 473 28.46 1.46 34.05
C GLU A 473 27.95 2.57 34.99
N SER A 474 27.17 2.11 35.98
CA SER A 474 27.14 2.51 37.40
C SER A 474 26.71 3.94 37.78
N SER A 475 25.70 4.04 38.65
CA SER A 475 25.91 4.49 40.03
C SER A 475 24.63 4.41 40.87
N SER A 476 24.87 4.05 42.12
CA SER A 476 24.00 3.77 43.25
C SER A 476 23.43 4.99 43.97
N GLN A 477 22.31 4.75 44.68
CA GLN A 477 21.93 5.24 46.02
C GLN A 477 21.66 6.74 46.29
N HIS A 478 20.45 7.01 46.81
CA HIS A 478 20.16 7.70 48.09
C HIS A 478 18.64 7.58 48.35
N LEU A 479 18.12 6.90 49.38
CA LEU A 479 18.06 7.15 50.85
C LEU A 479 17.14 8.33 51.27
N ASP A 480 16.38 8.02 52.34
CA ASP A 480 15.80 8.89 53.38
C ASP A 480 14.34 9.38 53.21
N ILE A 481 13.45 9.42 54.22
CA ILE A 481 13.43 9.08 55.66
C ILE A 481 11.99 9.40 56.17
N ASP A 482 11.52 8.69 57.20
CA ASP A 482 10.47 9.02 58.21
C ASP A 482 9.06 9.43 57.78
N ALA A 483 7.98 9.31 58.56
CA ALA A 483 7.56 8.60 59.77
C ALA A 483 6.09 9.04 59.93
N ASP A 484 5.18 8.18 60.38
CA ASP A 484 4.39 8.39 61.61
C ASP A 484 3.23 7.38 61.72
N SER A 485 3.02 6.93 62.95
CA SER A 485 1.90 6.10 63.45
C SER A 485 0.76 7.03 63.93
N PRO A 486 -0.44 6.60 64.43
CA PRO A 486 -0.83 5.29 64.94
C PRO A 486 -2.26 4.79 64.60
N SER A 487 -2.52 3.54 64.98
CA SER A 487 -3.83 2.89 65.11
C SER A 487 -4.67 3.47 66.27
N PRO A 488 -6.00 3.23 66.31
CA PRO A 488 -6.49 2.28 67.32
C PRO A 488 -7.78 1.50 66.94
N GLY A 489 -8.01 0.39 67.67
CA GLY A 489 -9.36 -0.03 68.06
C GLY A 489 -9.81 -1.40 67.53
N GLY A 490 -9.62 -2.44 68.34
CA GLY A 490 -10.13 -3.79 68.07
C GLY A 490 -11.58 -4.02 68.49
N VAL A 491 -12.18 -5.05 67.91
CA VAL A 491 -13.29 -5.86 68.46
C VAL A 491 -13.05 -7.31 67.98
N SER A 492 -13.26 -8.24 68.90
CA SER A 492 -12.88 -9.66 68.89
C SER A 492 -13.91 -10.63 68.28
N GLU A 493 -13.38 -11.65 67.59
CA GLU A 493 -13.82 -13.07 67.44
C GLU A 493 -15.07 -13.39 66.58
N PRO A 494 -15.08 -14.51 65.80
CA PRO A 494 -14.64 -15.85 66.23
C PRO A 494 -13.70 -16.62 65.27
N GLU A 495 -13.11 -17.67 65.84
CA GLU A 495 -12.30 -18.71 65.18
C GLU A 495 -13.06 -19.38 64.01
N GLU A 496 -12.44 -19.36 62.83
CA GLU A 496 -12.78 -20.22 61.68
C GLU A 496 -11.54 -21.02 61.31
N ASP A 497 -11.76 -22.30 61.03
CA ASP A 497 -10.79 -23.35 60.79
C ASP A 497 -9.62 -22.89 59.89
N GLY A 498 -8.41 -22.92 60.45
CA GLY A 498 -7.19 -22.56 59.75
C GLY A 498 -6.96 -23.49 58.57
N GLU A 499 -7.14 -22.96 57.35
CA GLU A 499 -6.53 -23.49 56.13
C GLU A 499 -5.04 -23.77 56.41
N PRO A 500 -4.51 -24.96 56.05
CA PRO A 500 -3.12 -25.28 56.30
C PRO A 500 -2.23 -24.23 55.61
N GLU A 501 -1.25 -23.65 56.31
CA GLU A 501 -0.33 -22.73 55.66
C GLU A 501 0.53 -23.49 54.62
N PRO A 502 0.68 -22.96 53.39
CA PRO A 502 1.49 -23.59 52.37
C PRO A 502 2.97 -23.59 52.77
N LEU A 503 3.62 -24.74 52.56
CA LEU A 503 5.02 -24.99 52.92
C LEU A 503 5.98 -24.17 52.05
N PHE A 504 5.63 -23.95 50.78
CA PHE A 504 6.27 -22.97 49.88
C PHE A 504 5.32 -22.56 48.73
N ARG A 505 5.66 -21.47 48.04
CA ARG A 505 4.94 -20.99 46.84
C ARG A 505 5.86 -21.00 45.63
N THR A 506 5.33 -21.36 44.47
CA THR A 506 6.06 -21.30 43.19
C THR A 506 5.39 -20.30 42.25
N THR A 507 6.18 -19.46 41.61
CA THR A 507 5.68 -18.49 40.63
C THR A 507 5.75 -19.05 39.21
N VAL A 508 4.61 -19.05 38.51
CA VAL A 508 4.48 -19.45 37.11
C VAL A 508 4.01 -18.27 36.28
N LEU A 509 4.62 -18.05 35.10
CA LEU A 509 4.24 -16.99 34.18
C LEU A 509 3.23 -17.50 33.15
N LEU A 510 1.97 -17.10 33.26
CA LEU A 510 0.92 -17.36 32.27
C LEU A 510 0.67 -16.07 31.47
N HIS A 511 0.87 -16.08 30.15
CA HIS A 511 0.74 -14.89 29.29
C HIS A 511 1.52 -13.65 29.81
N ASN A 512 2.76 -13.86 30.27
CA ASN A 512 3.61 -12.84 30.92
C ASN A 512 3.08 -12.26 32.26
N LYS A 513 2.04 -12.85 32.85
CA LYS A 513 1.56 -12.48 34.20
C LYS A 513 2.03 -13.52 35.23
N PRO A 514 2.66 -13.09 36.35
CA PRO A 514 3.05 -14.01 37.41
C PRO A 514 1.82 -14.48 38.18
N VAL A 515 1.69 -15.80 38.31
CA VAL A 515 0.69 -16.48 39.14
C VAL A 515 1.44 -17.25 40.22
N GLU A 516 1.08 -17.04 41.48
CA GLU A 516 1.63 -17.82 42.60
C GLU A 516 0.75 -19.04 42.86
N LEU A 517 1.36 -20.22 42.87
CA LEU A 517 0.69 -21.48 43.18
C LEU A 517 1.19 -22.01 44.55
N PRO A 518 0.29 -22.33 45.49
CA PRO A 518 0.65 -22.86 46.81
C PRO A 518 0.94 -24.37 46.78
N PHE A 519 1.94 -24.82 47.53
CA PHE A 519 2.26 -26.25 47.73
C PHE A 519 2.33 -26.61 49.22
N TYR A 520 1.71 -27.73 49.59
CA TYR A 520 1.59 -28.20 50.98
C TYR A 520 2.52 -29.36 51.32
N GLU A 521 3.13 -29.99 50.31
CA GLU A 521 4.05 -31.11 50.45
C GLU A 521 5.48 -30.67 50.12
N ALA A 522 6.45 -31.04 50.95
CA ALA A 522 7.84 -30.64 50.77
C ALA A 522 8.50 -31.32 49.56
N ASP A 523 8.00 -32.48 49.15
CA ASP A 523 8.49 -33.32 48.05
C ASP A 523 7.72 -33.14 46.73
N ALA A 524 6.91 -32.08 46.61
CA ALA A 524 6.11 -31.80 45.43
C ALA A 524 6.94 -31.83 44.13
N THR A 525 6.36 -32.44 43.10
CA THR A 525 6.96 -32.75 41.81
C THR A 525 6.36 -31.91 40.69
N ILE A 526 6.94 -31.99 39.49
CA ILE A 526 6.37 -31.33 38.31
C ILE A 526 5.00 -31.88 37.90
N GLN A 527 4.70 -33.13 38.28
CA GLN A 527 3.36 -33.69 38.09
C GLN A 527 2.36 -32.99 39.01
N ASP A 528 2.74 -32.74 40.26
CA ASP A 528 1.91 -31.99 41.21
C ASP A 528 1.69 -30.55 40.74
N LEU A 529 2.71 -29.90 40.16
CA LEU A 529 2.55 -28.60 39.50
C LEU A 529 1.54 -28.65 38.33
N SER A 530 1.60 -29.70 37.51
CA SER A 530 0.66 -29.89 36.39
C SER A 530 -0.77 -30.06 36.87
N ASP A 531 -0.95 -30.77 37.98
CA ASP A 531 -2.25 -31.06 38.56
C ASP A 531 -2.82 -29.80 39.26
N THR A 532 -1.99 -29.04 40.00
CA THR A 532 -2.39 -27.73 40.56
C THR A 532 -2.75 -26.72 39.46
N VAL A 533 -2.04 -26.70 38.33
CA VAL A 533 -2.40 -25.86 37.18
C VAL A 533 -3.71 -26.29 36.54
N ALA A 534 -4.01 -27.59 36.51
CA ALA A 534 -5.27 -28.10 36.01
C ALA A 534 -6.45 -27.69 36.92
N GLU A 535 -6.22 -27.65 38.23
CA GLU A 535 -7.24 -27.30 39.23
C GLU A 535 -7.46 -25.79 39.38
N GLU A 536 -6.39 -25.03 39.66
CA GLU A 536 -6.48 -23.58 39.93
C GLU A 536 -6.64 -22.74 38.66
N LEU A 537 -5.95 -23.10 37.57
CA LEU A 537 -5.95 -22.35 36.31
C LEU A 537 -6.92 -22.94 35.26
N ARG A 538 -7.55 -24.10 35.54
CA ARG A 538 -8.48 -24.79 34.64
C ARG A 538 -7.92 -25.10 33.24
N ILE A 539 -6.61 -25.27 33.15
CA ILE A 539 -5.91 -25.65 31.91
C ILE A 539 -5.67 -27.15 31.98
N PRO A 540 -6.31 -27.99 31.14
CA PRO A 540 -6.16 -29.44 31.25
C PRO A 540 -4.72 -29.88 30.95
N PRO A 541 -4.21 -30.98 31.55
CA PRO A 541 -2.82 -31.42 31.40
C PRO A 541 -2.40 -31.59 29.93
N GLY A 542 -3.30 -32.06 29.05
CA GLY A 542 -3.01 -32.20 27.62
C GLY A 542 -2.67 -30.88 26.89
N ASN A 543 -3.09 -29.74 27.45
CA ASN A 543 -2.88 -28.40 26.88
C ASN A 543 -1.75 -27.62 27.59
N GLN A 544 -1.12 -28.20 28.61
CA GLN A 544 -0.07 -27.52 29.38
C GLN A 544 1.31 -27.72 28.73
N LYS A 545 2.07 -26.63 28.59
CA LYS A 545 3.50 -26.68 28.22
C LYS A 545 4.28 -25.76 29.15
N PHE A 546 5.22 -26.31 29.91
CA PHE A 546 6.05 -25.56 30.84
C PHE A 546 7.44 -25.31 30.24
N LEU A 547 7.85 -24.06 30.12
CA LEU A 547 9.19 -23.69 29.67
C LEU A 547 10.01 -23.19 30.86
N VAL A 548 11.08 -23.89 31.20
CA VAL A 548 11.90 -23.62 32.37
C VAL A 548 13.32 -23.18 31.97
N THR A 549 13.71 -21.96 32.35
CA THR A 549 15.00 -21.31 32.02
C THR A 549 15.80 -21.00 33.29
N PRO A 550 17.16 -21.04 33.29
CA PRO A 550 18.07 -21.06 32.14
C PRO A 550 18.52 -22.43 31.59
N LYS A 551 18.41 -23.55 32.34
CA LYS A 551 18.69 -24.91 31.81
C LYS A 551 17.78 -25.98 32.43
N THR A 552 16.55 -26.09 31.91
CA THR A 552 15.71 -27.29 32.06
C THR A 552 14.84 -27.53 30.79
N GLY A 553 14.54 -26.51 29.98
CA GLY A 553 13.95 -26.68 28.64
C GLY A 553 12.41 -26.74 28.63
N LEU A 554 11.83 -27.25 27.54
CA LEU A 554 10.38 -27.38 27.35
C LEU A 554 9.88 -28.73 27.89
N LEU A 555 8.98 -28.67 28.87
CA LEU A 555 8.36 -29.81 29.54
C LEU A 555 6.89 -29.89 29.10
N LYS A 556 6.51 -31.03 28.52
CA LYS A 556 5.18 -31.30 27.98
C LYS A 556 4.63 -32.60 28.57
N PRO A 557 3.34 -32.68 28.93
CA PRO A 557 2.70 -33.92 29.30
C PRO A 557 2.61 -34.89 28.10
N PRO A 558 2.84 -36.20 28.30
CA PRO A 558 3.34 -36.83 29.51
C PRO A 558 4.82 -36.50 29.76
N PHE A 559 5.17 -36.09 30.99
CA PHE A 559 6.53 -35.67 31.34
C PHE A 559 7.50 -36.84 31.29
N LYS A 560 8.69 -36.63 30.70
CA LYS A 560 9.76 -37.65 30.65
C LYS A 560 10.36 -37.96 32.03
N GLU A 561 10.37 -36.98 32.94
CA GLU A 561 10.84 -37.10 34.33
C GLU A 561 9.74 -36.61 35.28
N SER A 562 8.78 -37.47 35.61
CA SER A 562 7.63 -37.13 36.46
C SER A 562 8.01 -36.73 37.90
N ASN A 563 9.17 -37.21 38.40
CA ASN A 563 9.60 -37.04 39.79
C ASN A 563 10.55 -35.85 39.99
N LEU A 564 10.60 -34.91 39.04
CA LEU A 564 11.44 -33.72 39.15
C LEU A 564 10.91 -32.83 40.29
N SER A 565 11.70 -32.66 41.35
CA SER A 565 11.31 -31.89 42.53
C SER A 565 11.19 -30.39 42.23
N LEU A 566 10.08 -29.78 42.65
CA LEU A 566 9.81 -28.35 42.55
C LEU A 566 10.80 -27.49 43.32
N GLN A 567 11.40 -28.00 44.40
CA GLN A 567 12.43 -27.27 45.16
C GLN A 567 13.66 -26.94 44.28
N SER A 568 14.00 -27.82 43.33
CA SER A 568 15.10 -27.59 42.39
C SER A 568 14.81 -26.55 41.30
N LEU A 569 13.55 -26.09 41.24
CA LEU A 569 13.02 -25.17 40.24
C LEU A 569 12.61 -23.81 40.83
N GLN A 570 12.69 -23.62 42.16
CA GLN A 570 12.33 -22.36 42.83
C GLN A 570 13.15 -21.16 42.32
N ASP A 571 14.43 -21.36 42.00
CA ASP A 571 15.31 -20.31 41.48
C ASP A 571 15.21 -20.13 39.95
N LYS A 572 14.30 -20.87 39.28
CA LYS A 572 14.19 -20.90 37.80
C LYS A 572 12.89 -20.26 37.32
N LYS A 573 12.96 -19.60 36.17
CA LYS A 573 11.80 -18.96 35.54
C LYS A 573 10.96 -20.03 34.82
N ILE A 574 9.72 -20.22 35.27
CA ILE A 574 8.74 -21.15 34.70
C ILE A 574 7.68 -20.36 33.91
N VAL A 575 7.58 -20.61 32.60
CA VAL A 575 6.54 -20.03 31.72
C VAL A 575 5.54 -21.13 31.34
N LEU A 576 4.27 -20.93 31.67
CA LEU A 576 3.17 -21.82 31.31
C LEU A 576 2.51 -21.32 30.02
N MET A 577 2.49 -22.19 29.01
CA MET A 577 1.76 -22.02 27.76
C MET A 577 0.63 -23.05 27.72
N GLY A 578 -0.62 -22.61 27.84
CA GLY A 578 -1.78 -23.47 27.75
C GLY A 578 -3.08 -22.67 27.67
N ALA A 579 -4.09 -23.27 27.05
CA ALA A 579 -5.43 -22.70 26.89
C ALA A 579 -6.45 -23.54 27.67
N THR A 580 -7.45 -22.85 28.23
CA THR A 580 -8.59 -23.49 28.88
C THR A 580 -9.50 -24.15 27.84
N ASN A 581 -10.30 -25.16 28.24
CA ASN A 581 -11.25 -25.80 27.33
C ASN A 581 -12.30 -24.81 26.79
N ALA A 582 -12.68 -23.81 27.58
CA ALA A 582 -13.63 -22.78 27.16
C ALA A 582 -13.08 -21.90 26.02
N GLU A 583 -11.80 -21.51 26.10
CA GLU A 583 -11.13 -20.73 25.04
C GLU A 583 -10.97 -21.54 23.75
N VAL A 584 -10.74 -22.86 23.87
CA VAL A 584 -10.67 -23.77 22.72
C VAL A 584 -12.05 -23.90 22.04
N GLU A 585 -13.12 -24.08 22.80
CA GLU A 585 -14.49 -24.17 22.27
C GLU A 585 -14.96 -22.86 21.62
N GLU A 586 -14.64 -21.71 22.22
CA GLU A 586 -14.97 -20.39 21.65
C GLU A 586 -14.27 -20.19 20.30
N LEU A 587 -12.97 -20.51 20.21
CA LEU A 587 -12.21 -20.42 18.97
C LEU A 587 -12.76 -21.34 17.87
N GLU A 588 -13.13 -22.57 18.22
CA GLU A 588 -13.76 -23.51 17.27
C GLU A 588 -15.10 -22.99 16.76
N SER A 589 -15.92 -22.41 17.64
CA SER A 589 -17.21 -21.83 17.27
C SER A 589 -17.05 -20.65 16.29
N ASP A 590 -16.04 -19.80 16.53
CA ASP A 590 -15.73 -18.62 15.72
C ASP A 590 -15.22 -19.04 14.32
N ILE A 591 -14.41 -20.09 14.25
CA ILE A 591 -13.96 -20.72 12.99
C ILE A 591 -15.16 -21.27 12.21
N GLN A 592 -16.09 -21.94 12.89
CA GLN A 592 -17.26 -22.56 12.26
C GLN A 592 -18.25 -21.51 11.72
N GLU A 593 -18.45 -20.41 12.44
CA GLU A 593 -19.26 -19.30 11.97
C GLU A 593 -18.65 -18.59 10.75
N ARG A 594 -17.33 -18.38 10.74
CA ARG A 594 -16.60 -17.84 9.58
C ARG A 594 -16.75 -18.73 8.35
N LYS A 595 -16.62 -20.05 8.50
CA LYS A 595 -16.86 -21.02 7.42
C LYS A 595 -18.29 -20.91 6.88
N ALA A 596 -19.30 -20.84 7.75
CA ALA A 596 -20.70 -20.71 7.35
C ALA A 596 -21.02 -19.38 6.65
N ARG A 597 -20.36 -18.28 7.02
CA ARG A 597 -20.50 -16.97 6.34
C ARG A 597 -19.90 -17.01 4.94
N MET A 598 -18.74 -17.65 4.78
CA MET A 598 -18.12 -17.83 3.46
C MET A 598 -18.96 -18.71 2.52
N SER A 599 -19.57 -19.78 3.03
CA SER A 599 -20.44 -20.64 2.23
C SER A 599 -21.67 -19.89 1.71
N ARG A 600 -22.37 -19.15 2.58
CA ARG A 600 -23.55 -18.35 2.20
C ARG A 600 -23.24 -17.32 1.12
N ARG A 601 -22.09 -16.64 1.23
CA ARG A 601 -21.62 -15.69 0.21
C ARG A 601 -21.35 -16.37 -1.13
N ARG A 602 -20.84 -17.61 -1.11
CA ARG A 602 -20.56 -18.41 -2.32
C ARG A 602 -21.85 -18.84 -3.02
N ASP A 603 -22.88 -19.21 -2.27
CA ASP A 603 -24.16 -19.65 -2.83
C ASP A 603 -24.93 -18.50 -3.51
N VAL A 604 -24.88 -17.30 -2.92
CA VAL A 604 -25.46 -16.08 -3.53
C VAL A 604 -24.74 -15.71 -4.83
N LEU A 605 -23.40 -15.81 -4.88
CA LEU A 605 -22.63 -15.55 -6.09
C LEU A 605 -22.89 -16.58 -7.20
N ARG A 606 -23.17 -17.84 -6.85
CA ARG A 606 -23.55 -18.89 -7.81
C ARG A 606 -24.96 -18.69 -8.37
N ALA A 607 -25.92 -18.29 -7.55
CA ALA A 607 -27.30 -18.05 -7.97
C ALA A 607 -27.43 -16.91 -9.01
N GLY A 608 -26.53 -15.91 -8.98
CA GLY A 608 -26.53 -14.78 -9.90
C GLY A 608 -25.89 -15.01 -11.28
N ARG A 609 -25.30 -16.18 -11.54
CA ARG A 609 -24.49 -16.41 -12.75
C ARG A 609 -25.25 -17.23 -13.81
N GLN A 610 -26.16 -16.61 -14.55
CA GLN A 610 -26.66 -17.20 -15.79
C GLN A 610 -25.59 -17.11 -16.88
N VAL A 611 -24.82 -18.20 -17.05
CA VAL A 611 -23.85 -18.32 -18.15
C VAL A 611 -24.61 -18.52 -19.47
N LYS A 612 -24.67 -17.48 -20.30
CA LYS A 612 -25.06 -17.63 -21.71
C LYS A 612 -23.93 -18.33 -22.46
N ALA A 613 -24.18 -19.56 -22.91
CA ALA A 613 -23.25 -20.33 -23.72
C ALA A 613 -22.91 -19.57 -25.02
N ASN A 614 -21.62 -19.35 -25.27
CA ASN A 614 -21.16 -18.72 -26.50
C ASN A 614 -21.32 -19.71 -27.68
N LYS A 615 -22.01 -19.27 -28.73
CA LYS A 615 -22.60 -20.12 -29.77
C LYS A 615 -21.73 -20.15 -31.04
N THR A 616 -20.43 -20.41 -30.94
CA THR A 616 -19.57 -20.70 -32.10
C THR A 616 -18.40 -21.59 -31.69
N ARG A 617 -18.43 -22.86 -32.09
CA ARG A 617 -17.36 -23.85 -31.85
C ARG A 617 -16.45 -23.86 -33.08
N ASP A 618 -15.21 -23.41 -32.93
CA ASP A 618 -14.22 -23.39 -34.01
C ASP A 618 -13.61 -24.79 -34.21
N TRP A 619 -14.09 -25.51 -35.23
CA TRP A 619 -13.69 -26.89 -35.51
C TRP A 619 -12.23 -27.02 -35.94
N LYS A 620 -11.68 -26.01 -36.61
CA LYS A 620 -10.27 -26.01 -37.03
C LYS A 620 -9.36 -25.97 -35.81
N LYS A 621 -9.71 -25.12 -34.85
CA LYS A 621 -9.01 -25.01 -33.56
C LYS A 621 -8.97 -26.34 -32.81
N VAL A 622 -10.08 -27.08 -32.78
CA VAL A 622 -10.18 -28.39 -32.11
C VAL A 622 -9.31 -29.44 -32.82
N GLN A 623 -9.30 -29.44 -34.16
CA GLN A 623 -8.47 -30.36 -34.93
C GLN A 623 -6.96 -30.09 -34.74
N ASP A 624 -6.57 -28.82 -34.69
CA ASP A 624 -5.17 -28.43 -34.44
C ASP A 624 -4.76 -28.74 -32.99
N GLU A 625 -5.62 -28.53 -31.99
CA GLU A 625 -5.35 -28.91 -30.59
C GLU A 625 -5.24 -30.44 -30.39
N ALA A 626 -5.90 -31.25 -31.24
CA ALA A 626 -5.76 -32.70 -31.21
C ALA A 626 -4.46 -33.17 -31.89
N ARG A 627 -3.96 -32.42 -32.88
CA ARG A 627 -2.74 -32.76 -33.63
C ARG A 627 -1.46 -32.29 -32.94
N TYR A 628 -1.48 -31.09 -32.36
CA TYR A 628 -0.33 -30.42 -31.77
C TYR A 628 -0.49 -30.37 -30.24
N THR A 629 -0.21 -31.50 -29.59
CA THR A 629 -0.37 -31.71 -28.15
C THR A 629 0.63 -32.73 -27.60
N PHE A 630 0.54 -33.02 -26.31
CA PHE A 630 1.23 -34.12 -25.66
C PHE A 630 0.35 -35.37 -25.74
N HIS A 631 0.78 -36.40 -26.45
CA HIS A 631 -0.05 -37.58 -26.72
C HIS A 631 -0.18 -38.51 -25.52
N THR A 632 0.91 -38.73 -24.79
CA THR A 632 0.94 -39.60 -23.61
C THR A 632 1.47 -38.84 -22.41
N LEU A 633 0.80 -38.97 -21.26
CA LEU A 633 1.27 -38.47 -19.98
C LEU A 633 1.62 -39.65 -19.08
N ARG A 634 2.79 -39.63 -18.43
CA ARG A 634 3.21 -40.73 -17.54
C ARG A 634 3.88 -40.19 -16.27
N PRO A 635 3.27 -40.31 -15.09
CA PRO A 635 3.97 -40.10 -13.83
C PRO A 635 4.89 -41.29 -13.52
N LEU A 636 5.85 -41.11 -12.62
CA LEU A 636 6.69 -42.20 -12.13
C LEU A 636 5.94 -42.98 -11.03
N PRO A 637 5.51 -44.23 -11.26
CA PRO A 637 4.57 -44.93 -10.39
C PRO A 637 5.16 -45.36 -9.04
N TYR A 638 6.49 -45.40 -8.93
CA TYR A 638 7.21 -45.80 -7.72
C TYR A 638 7.49 -44.62 -6.77
N LEU A 639 7.11 -43.39 -7.13
CA LEU A 639 7.26 -42.19 -6.30
C LEU A 639 5.95 -41.87 -5.55
N PRO A 640 6.01 -41.20 -4.37
CA PRO A 640 4.83 -40.92 -3.55
C PRO A 640 3.84 -39.98 -4.26
N ASN A 641 2.54 -40.24 -4.17
CA ASN A 641 1.47 -39.45 -4.81
C ASN A 641 1.61 -39.33 -6.35
N PRO A 642 1.68 -40.45 -7.10
CA PRO A 642 1.81 -40.42 -8.56
C PRO A 642 0.59 -39.78 -9.25
N GLU A 643 -0.59 -39.82 -8.62
CA GLU A 643 -1.79 -39.14 -9.11
C GLU A 643 -1.64 -37.62 -9.13
N LYS A 644 -1.00 -37.03 -8.12
CA LYS A 644 -0.73 -35.58 -8.06
C LYS A 644 0.24 -35.17 -9.16
N SER A 645 1.28 -35.98 -9.41
CA SER A 645 2.17 -35.78 -10.57
C SER A 645 1.42 -35.87 -11.90
N HIS A 646 0.50 -36.83 -12.05
CA HIS A 646 -0.33 -36.95 -13.25
C HIS A 646 -1.15 -35.68 -13.50
N ARG A 647 -1.81 -35.16 -12.47
CA ARG A 647 -2.58 -33.90 -12.56
C ARG A 647 -1.72 -32.70 -12.93
N PHE A 648 -0.49 -32.62 -12.43
CA PHE A 648 0.46 -31.58 -12.82
C PHE A 648 0.79 -31.65 -14.32
N LEU A 649 1.02 -32.85 -14.85
CA LEU A 649 1.29 -33.07 -16.28
C LEU A 649 0.05 -32.77 -17.13
N GLU A 650 -1.15 -33.15 -16.68
CA GLU A 650 -2.42 -32.79 -17.34
C GLU A 650 -2.62 -31.28 -17.38
N ARG A 651 -2.36 -30.60 -16.26
CA ARG A 651 -2.45 -29.13 -16.18
C ARG A 651 -1.48 -28.44 -17.14
N LEU A 652 -0.29 -29.01 -17.39
CA LEU A 652 0.66 -28.48 -18.37
C LEU A 652 0.19 -28.71 -19.81
N ARG A 653 -0.34 -29.90 -20.12
CA ARG A 653 -0.91 -30.23 -21.43
C ARG A 653 -2.08 -29.30 -21.77
N ASP A 654 -2.94 -29.04 -20.79
CA ASP A 654 -4.20 -28.33 -21.00
C ASP A 654 -4.09 -26.81 -20.78
N ASP A 655 -2.89 -26.30 -20.44
CA ASP A 655 -2.59 -24.87 -20.31
C ASP A 655 -2.86 -24.14 -21.64
N ALA A 656 -3.66 -23.07 -21.58
CA ALA A 656 -4.11 -22.35 -22.78
C ALA A 656 -2.97 -21.66 -23.53
N GLY A 657 -1.95 -21.19 -22.81
CA GLY A 657 -0.75 -20.61 -23.37
C GLY A 657 0.10 -21.67 -24.08
N ILE A 658 0.31 -22.81 -23.42
CA ILE A 658 1.06 -23.94 -23.98
C ILE A 658 0.37 -24.48 -25.25
N LYS A 659 -0.95 -24.74 -25.22
CA LYS A 659 -1.71 -25.18 -26.40
C LYS A 659 -1.64 -24.18 -27.55
N ALA A 660 -1.65 -22.88 -27.26
CA ALA A 660 -1.50 -21.87 -28.29
C ALA A 660 -0.11 -21.90 -28.94
N SER A 661 0.94 -22.01 -28.13
CA SER A 661 2.31 -22.14 -28.60
C SER A 661 2.54 -23.43 -29.40
N MET A 662 2.03 -24.57 -28.93
CA MET A 662 2.18 -25.85 -29.62
C MET A 662 1.54 -25.82 -31.02
N ARG A 663 0.35 -25.24 -31.17
CA ARG A 663 -0.27 -25.07 -32.49
C ARG A 663 0.50 -24.13 -33.40
N LYS A 664 0.98 -22.99 -32.86
CA LYS A 664 1.68 -21.99 -33.67
C LYS A 664 2.97 -22.55 -34.27
N HIS A 665 3.73 -23.29 -33.45
CA HIS A 665 5.02 -23.87 -33.85
C HIS A 665 4.90 -25.30 -34.39
N GLY A 666 3.69 -25.87 -34.41
CA GLY A 666 3.46 -27.23 -34.90
C GLY A 666 4.08 -28.33 -34.05
N PHE A 667 4.27 -28.10 -32.74
CA PHE A 667 4.88 -29.06 -31.84
C PHE A 667 3.91 -30.21 -31.52
N SER A 668 4.41 -31.43 -31.63
CA SER A 668 3.69 -32.66 -31.29
C SER A 668 4.64 -33.52 -30.49
N VAL A 669 4.31 -33.76 -29.22
CA VAL A 669 5.21 -34.44 -28.29
C VAL A 669 4.64 -35.81 -27.94
N GLY A 670 5.45 -36.86 -28.12
CA GLY A 670 5.01 -38.25 -27.93
C GLY A 670 4.67 -38.56 -26.48
N LEU A 671 5.61 -38.33 -25.57
CA LEU A 671 5.48 -38.61 -24.14
C LEU A 671 5.93 -37.42 -23.29
N LEU A 672 5.08 -36.97 -22.37
CA LEU A 672 5.43 -36.04 -21.30
C LEU A 672 5.44 -36.80 -19.96
N THR A 673 6.59 -36.90 -19.33
CA THR A 673 6.79 -37.73 -18.12
C THR A 673 7.47 -36.97 -17.00
N GLU A 674 7.27 -37.43 -15.77
CA GLU A 674 8.05 -36.96 -14.62
C GLU A 674 9.49 -37.48 -14.69
N MET A 675 10.46 -36.62 -14.40
CA MET A 675 11.90 -36.91 -14.34
C MET A 675 12.30 -37.23 -12.89
N ASN A 676 13.04 -38.33 -12.67
CA ASN A 676 13.49 -38.72 -11.34
C ASN A 676 14.62 -37.77 -10.85
N PRO A 677 14.42 -37.02 -9.74
CA PRO A 677 15.41 -36.09 -9.22
C PRO A 677 16.80 -36.68 -8.99
N ALA A 678 16.90 -37.94 -8.55
CA ALA A 678 18.17 -38.55 -8.14
C ALA A 678 18.97 -39.18 -9.30
N GLU A 679 18.33 -39.51 -10.42
CA GLU A 679 18.99 -40.21 -11.55
C GLU A 679 19.72 -39.25 -12.50
N HIS A 680 19.42 -37.94 -12.44
CA HIS A 680 19.87 -36.98 -13.44
C HIS A 680 20.50 -35.70 -12.86
N THR A 681 20.81 -35.69 -11.55
CA THR A 681 21.55 -34.62 -10.88
C THR A 681 22.92 -35.10 -10.46
N THR A 682 23.97 -34.41 -10.90
CA THR A 682 25.32 -34.52 -10.32
C THR A 682 25.55 -33.35 -9.37
N HIS A 683 26.62 -33.40 -8.57
CA HIS A 683 27.00 -32.27 -7.69
C HIS A 683 27.30 -30.98 -8.49
N GLU A 684 27.51 -31.08 -9.80
CA GLU A 684 27.91 -29.99 -10.69
C GLU A 684 26.79 -29.51 -11.64
N SER A 685 25.72 -30.28 -11.86
CA SER A 685 24.60 -29.89 -12.74
C SER A 685 23.25 -30.38 -12.23
N LYS A 686 22.30 -29.44 -12.09
CA LYS A 686 20.91 -29.69 -11.70
C LYS A 686 19.99 -29.48 -12.91
N THR A 687 19.88 -30.48 -13.76
CA THR A 687 18.91 -30.46 -14.88
C THR A 687 17.48 -30.42 -14.34
N LEU A 688 16.64 -29.57 -14.96
CA LEU A 688 15.24 -29.37 -14.58
C LEU A 688 14.26 -29.98 -15.59
N GLY A 689 14.70 -30.19 -16.82
CA GLY A 689 13.98 -30.86 -17.88
C GLY A 689 14.95 -31.56 -18.83
N LEU A 690 14.42 -32.50 -19.61
CA LEU A 690 15.17 -33.21 -20.64
C LEU A 690 14.27 -33.54 -21.83
N ASN A 691 14.61 -33.01 -23.00
CA ASN A 691 14.01 -33.39 -24.26
C ASN A 691 14.86 -34.44 -25.00
N ARG A 692 14.25 -35.59 -25.33
CA ARG A 692 14.85 -36.64 -26.15
C ARG A 692 14.23 -36.66 -27.54
N ASN A 693 15.10 -36.78 -28.55
CA ASN A 693 14.72 -36.91 -29.96
C ASN A 693 13.74 -35.83 -30.45
N ARG A 694 13.98 -34.57 -30.06
CA ARG A 694 13.23 -33.39 -30.55
C ARG A 694 11.72 -33.52 -30.38
N GLY A 695 11.29 -33.92 -29.18
CA GLY A 695 9.88 -34.01 -28.81
C GLY A 695 9.33 -35.43 -28.81
N GLU A 696 10.15 -36.47 -28.95
CA GLU A 696 9.67 -37.84 -28.74
C GLU A 696 9.31 -38.07 -27.26
N VAL A 697 10.21 -37.66 -26.36
CA VAL A 697 10.01 -37.73 -24.90
C VAL A 697 10.50 -36.44 -24.26
N ILE A 698 9.65 -35.80 -23.46
CA ILE A 698 10.03 -34.68 -22.59
C ILE A 698 9.85 -35.13 -21.14
N GLU A 699 10.93 -35.11 -20.38
CA GLU A 699 10.95 -35.41 -18.96
C GLU A 699 11.05 -34.10 -18.17
N LEU A 700 10.17 -33.87 -17.20
CA LEU A 700 10.17 -32.66 -16.37
C LEU A 700 10.34 -32.99 -14.91
N ARG A 701 11.16 -32.18 -14.22
CA ARG A 701 11.33 -32.29 -12.78
C ARG A 701 10.20 -31.56 -12.06
N LEU A 702 9.24 -32.33 -11.54
CA LEU A 702 8.10 -31.79 -10.80
C LEU A 702 8.39 -31.57 -9.31
N ARG A 703 9.34 -32.32 -8.74
CA ARG A 703 9.62 -32.36 -7.28
C ARG A 703 10.85 -31.58 -6.84
N THR A 704 10.87 -31.22 -5.57
CA THR A 704 12.05 -30.69 -4.86
C THR A 704 13.14 -31.75 -4.71
N ASP A 705 14.36 -31.31 -4.38
CA ASP A 705 15.54 -32.19 -4.28
C ASP A 705 15.43 -33.17 -3.09
N ALA A 706 14.71 -32.79 -2.03
CA ALA A 706 14.50 -33.59 -0.82
C ALA A 706 13.28 -34.52 -0.89
N TYR A 707 12.56 -34.57 -2.02
CA TYR A 707 11.29 -35.28 -2.19
C TYR A 707 10.18 -34.87 -1.19
N ASP A 708 10.33 -33.71 -0.56
CA ASP A 708 9.42 -33.13 0.45
C ASP A 708 8.29 -32.29 -0.15
N GLY A 709 8.32 -32.00 -1.46
CA GLY A 709 7.28 -31.20 -2.11
C GLY A 709 7.39 -31.11 -3.63
N TYR A 710 6.51 -30.30 -4.21
CA TYR A 710 6.46 -29.98 -5.63
C TYR A 710 7.05 -28.59 -5.90
N ARG A 711 7.66 -28.40 -7.07
CA ARG A 711 8.17 -27.10 -7.51
C ARG A 711 7.02 -26.18 -7.94
N ASP A 712 7.24 -24.87 -7.84
CA ASP A 712 6.28 -23.87 -8.32
C ASP A 712 5.91 -24.15 -9.79
N TYR A 713 4.61 -24.20 -10.07
CA TYR A 713 4.06 -24.43 -11.40
C TYR A 713 4.63 -23.46 -12.45
N LYS A 714 4.93 -22.21 -12.10
CA LYS A 714 5.56 -21.23 -13.01
C LYS A 714 6.95 -21.67 -13.44
N VAL A 715 7.73 -22.24 -12.53
CA VAL A 715 9.08 -22.73 -12.80
C VAL A 715 9.00 -23.95 -13.72
N ILE A 716 8.07 -24.87 -13.44
CA ILE A 716 7.84 -26.04 -14.28
C ILE A 716 7.36 -25.63 -15.69
N ARG A 717 6.45 -24.65 -15.78
CA ARG A 717 5.94 -24.11 -17.05
C ARG A 717 7.03 -23.46 -17.90
N LYS A 718 7.94 -22.68 -17.29
CA LYS A 718 9.11 -22.12 -17.99
C LYS A 718 10.07 -23.20 -18.45
N THR A 719 10.32 -24.20 -17.60
CA THR A 719 11.15 -25.35 -17.95
C THR A 719 10.57 -26.08 -19.17
N LEU A 720 9.25 -26.28 -19.23
CA LEU A 720 8.60 -26.86 -20.40
C LEU A 720 8.77 -25.99 -21.67
N CYS A 721 8.73 -24.66 -21.56
CA CYS A 721 8.99 -23.78 -22.70
C CYS A 721 10.42 -23.93 -23.24
N HIS A 722 11.39 -24.09 -22.35
CA HIS A 722 12.78 -24.40 -22.68
C HIS A 722 12.88 -25.75 -23.42
N GLU A 723 12.26 -26.80 -22.89
CA GLU A 723 12.26 -28.12 -23.54
C GLU A 723 11.54 -28.12 -24.89
N LEU A 724 10.47 -27.32 -25.07
CA LEU A 724 9.81 -27.20 -26.36
C LEU A 724 10.71 -26.56 -27.43
N ALA A 725 11.58 -25.62 -27.05
CA ALA A 725 12.56 -25.05 -27.98
C ALA A 725 13.57 -26.11 -28.49
N HIS A 726 13.85 -27.14 -27.68
CA HIS A 726 14.67 -28.28 -28.08
C HIS A 726 14.06 -29.17 -29.18
N ASN A 727 12.77 -29.00 -29.52
CA ASN A 727 12.18 -29.64 -30.70
C ASN A 727 12.80 -29.12 -32.01
N VAL A 728 13.35 -27.90 -32.00
CA VAL A 728 13.93 -27.26 -33.19
C VAL A 728 15.44 -27.18 -33.08
N TRP A 729 15.97 -26.75 -31.92
CA TRP A 729 17.39 -26.46 -31.73
C TRP A 729 18.01 -27.33 -30.63
N GLY A 730 19.07 -28.06 -30.95
CA GLY A 730 19.76 -28.92 -29.97
C GLY A 730 20.71 -28.15 -29.05
N GLU A 731 21.60 -27.35 -29.63
CA GLU A 731 22.60 -26.56 -28.88
C GLU A 731 22.00 -25.26 -28.33
N HIS A 732 22.45 -24.81 -27.15
CA HIS A 732 22.01 -23.56 -26.50
C HIS A 732 22.61 -22.30 -27.17
N ASP A 733 22.46 -22.20 -28.49
CA ASP A 733 22.92 -21.07 -29.29
C ASP A 733 21.94 -19.87 -29.22
N ARG A 734 22.27 -18.78 -29.93
CA ARG A 734 21.42 -17.59 -29.96
C ARG A 734 20.03 -17.88 -30.56
N ASN A 735 19.93 -18.82 -31.50
CA ASN A 735 18.67 -19.17 -32.13
C ASN A 735 17.76 -19.94 -31.18
N PHE A 736 18.32 -20.85 -30.39
CA PHE A 736 17.63 -21.53 -29.29
C PHE A 736 17.03 -20.53 -28.30
N TRP A 737 17.83 -19.60 -27.78
CA TRP A 737 17.35 -18.62 -26.79
C TRP A 737 16.33 -17.64 -27.37
N ASN A 738 16.44 -17.28 -28.64
CA ASN A 738 15.42 -16.48 -29.32
C ASN A 738 14.08 -17.22 -29.39
N LEU A 739 14.08 -18.50 -29.80
CA LEU A 739 12.87 -19.31 -29.87
C LEU A 739 12.27 -19.57 -28.47
N CYS A 740 13.09 -19.90 -27.49
CA CYS A 740 12.66 -20.09 -26.10
C CYS A 740 11.94 -18.83 -25.57
N ASN A 741 12.54 -17.65 -25.77
CA ASN A 741 11.92 -16.38 -25.37
C ASN A 741 10.65 -16.05 -26.17
N GLU A 742 10.56 -16.46 -27.44
CA GLU A 742 9.35 -16.30 -28.25
C GLU A 742 8.22 -17.19 -27.69
N ILE A 743 8.49 -18.46 -27.42
CA ILE A 743 7.56 -19.41 -26.81
C ILE A 743 7.07 -18.90 -25.45
N GLU A 744 7.97 -18.45 -24.56
CA GLU A 744 7.58 -17.90 -23.26
C GLU A 744 6.62 -16.70 -23.40
N LYS A 745 6.93 -15.75 -24.29
CA LYS A 745 6.06 -14.59 -24.54
C LYS A 745 4.70 -14.99 -25.10
N GLU A 746 4.65 -16.00 -25.95
CA GLU A 746 3.39 -16.52 -26.50
C GLU A 746 2.52 -17.20 -25.45
N VAL A 747 3.14 -18.03 -24.60
CA VAL A 747 2.47 -18.70 -23.49
C VAL A 747 1.88 -17.67 -22.55
N ASP A 748 2.66 -16.66 -22.14
CA ASP A 748 2.20 -15.59 -21.27
C ASP A 748 1.12 -14.69 -21.93
N LYS A 749 1.22 -14.45 -23.24
CA LYS A 749 0.22 -13.66 -23.98
C LYS A 749 -1.12 -14.38 -24.13
N ASN A 750 -1.09 -15.70 -24.32
CA ASN A 750 -2.30 -16.52 -24.56
C ASN A 750 -2.88 -17.12 -23.27
N ASP A 751 -2.25 -16.87 -22.12
CA ASP A 751 -2.82 -17.10 -20.80
C ASP A 751 -3.97 -16.10 -20.54
N TRP A 752 -5.16 -16.42 -21.07
CA TRP A 752 -6.36 -15.60 -20.92
C TRP A 752 -6.90 -15.56 -19.48
N ARG A 753 -6.35 -16.38 -18.56
CA ARG A 753 -6.57 -16.21 -17.11
C ARG A 753 -5.90 -14.92 -16.58
N ARG A 754 -4.97 -14.35 -17.35
CA ARG A 754 -4.33 -13.04 -17.08
C ARG A 754 -4.61 -11.98 -18.14
N GLY A 755 -5.01 -12.36 -19.36
CA GLY A 755 -5.03 -11.48 -20.53
C GLY A 755 -6.34 -10.80 -20.95
N GLY A 756 -7.50 -11.12 -20.36
CA GLY A 756 -8.78 -10.52 -20.76
C GLY A 756 -9.63 -10.12 -19.55
N HIS A 757 -9.88 -8.82 -19.36
CA HIS A 757 -10.85 -8.23 -18.41
C HIS A 757 -11.16 -9.13 -17.19
N SER A 758 -10.17 -9.35 -16.31
CA SER A 758 -10.46 -9.94 -15.00
C SER A 758 -11.24 -8.91 -14.19
N VAL A 759 -12.52 -9.19 -14.01
CA VAL A 759 -13.37 -8.50 -13.04
C VAL A 759 -13.05 -9.13 -11.69
N GLY A 760 -12.25 -8.44 -10.87
CA GLY A 760 -11.89 -8.84 -9.52
C GLY A 760 -10.53 -9.54 -9.43
N GLY A 761 -9.58 -8.89 -8.75
CA GLY A 761 -8.27 -9.45 -8.40
C GLY A 761 -8.35 -10.38 -7.19
N GLN A 762 -9.18 -11.41 -7.27
CA GLN A 762 -9.08 -12.60 -6.43
C GLN A 762 -8.71 -13.76 -7.35
N GLU A 763 -7.61 -14.45 -7.04
CA GLU A 763 -7.40 -15.82 -7.54
C GLU A 763 -8.56 -16.67 -7.01
N PHE A 764 -9.60 -16.82 -7.81
CA PHE A 764 -10.68 -17.74 -7.52
C PHE A 764 -10.45 -19.01 -8.32
N TYR A 765 -10.11 -20.07 -7.60
CA TYR A 765 -10.74 -21.39 -7.69
C TYR A 765 -11.86 -21.46 -8.74
N ASN A 766 -11.64 -22.24 -9.79
CA ASN A 766 -12.68 -22.56 -10.76
C ASN A 766 -13.49 -23.74 -10.20
N PRO A 767 -14.74 -23.56 -9.73
CA PRO A 767 -15.49 -24.61 -9.04
C PRO A 767 -16.05 -25.70 -9.97
N ASN A 768 -15.76 -25.63 -11.26
CA ASN A 768 -16.17 -26.60 -12.28
C ASN A 768 -14.97 -27.39 -12.85
N ASP A 769 -13.78 -27.26 -12.25
CA ASP A 769 -12.68 -28.20 -12.49
C ASP A 769 -12.83 -29.32 -11.45
N GLU A 770 -13.56 -30.37 -11.82
CA GLU A 770 -13.72 -31.56 -10.98
C GLU A 770 -12.41 -32.36 -11.00
N GLY A 771 -11.59 -32.21 -9.95
CA GLY A 771 -10.38 -33.02 -9.87
C GLY A 771 -9.36 -32.71 -8.78
N VAL A 772 -9.81 -32.42 -7.54
CA VAL A 772 -9.12 -32.72 -6.26
C VAL A 772 -7.74 -32.04 -6.02
N ASP A 773 -7.62 -31.36 -4.87
CA ASP A 773 -6.40 -30.93 -4.15
C ASP A 773 -5.60 -29.74 -4.74
N ASP A 774 -5.19 -28.68 -4.02
CA ASP A 774 -4.85 -28.49 -2.60
C ASP A 774 -4.85 -26.97 -2.29
N ASP A 775 -5.72 -26.45 -1.43
CA ASP A 775 -5.35 -26.06 -0.06
C ASP A 775 -4.60 -27.14 0.74
N GLU A 776 -3.32 -27.31 0.43
CA GLU A 776 -2.26 -27.80 1.33
C GLU A 776 -0.97 -27.13 0.87
N ALA A 777 -0.86 -25.85 1.23
CA ALA A 777 0.43 -25.23 1.44
C ALA A 777 0.50 -24.91 2.94
N ASP A 778 1.41 -25.62 3.61
CA ASP A 778 2.07 -25.22 4.84
C ASP A 778 1.34 -25.50 6.18
N GLU A 779 1.24 -26.78 6.55
CA GLU A 779 1.59 -27.17 7.94
C GLU A 779 3.13 -27.27 8.06
N GLY A 780 3.82 -26.17 7.80
CA GLY A 780 5.24 -25.94 8.10
C GLY A 780 5.43 -25.17 9.41
N GLY A 781 4.46 -25.26 10.32
CA GLY A 781 4.66 -24.88 11.71
C GLY A 781 5.55 -25.91 12.38
N TRP A 782 6.78 -25.52 12.71
CA TRP A 782 7.73 -26.22 13.57
C TRP A 782 7.04 -27.09 14.64
N SER A 783 6.99 -28.41 14.44
CA SER A 783 6.63 -29.36 15.49
C SER A 783 7.92 -29.90 16.13
N GLY A 784 8.34 -29.22 17.20
CA GLY A 784 9.40 -29.68 18.08
C GLY A 784 8.99 -30.99 18.76
N GLY A 785 9.54 -32.11 18.31
CA GLY A 785 9.31 -33.43 18.86
C GLY A 785 10.58 -34.26 18.90
N GLU A 786 11.27 -34.22 20.03
CA GLU A 786 12.44 -35.04 20.37
C GLU A 786 12.04 -36.53 20.52
N TYR A 787 12.53 -37.41 19.64
CA TYR A 787 12.39 -38.86 19.79
C TYR A 787 13.71 -39.50 20.24
N VAL A 788 13.65 -40.12 21.41
CA VAL A 788 14.74 -40.89 22.04
C VAL A 788 14.75 -42.32 21.47
N LEU A 789 15.96 -42.81 21.21
CA LEU A 789 16.27 -44.15 20.72
C LEU A 789 16.15 -45.22 21.84
N GLY A 790 15.33 -46.24 21.56
CA GLY A 790 15.53 -47.64 21.98
C GLY A 790 15.14 -48.04 23.40
N VAL A 791 14.21 -49.01 23.52
CA VAL A 791 14.28 -50.18 24.42
C VAL A 791 13.40 -51.29 23.83
N ALA A 792 13.92 -52.52 23.81
CA ALA A 792 13.23 -53.74 23.42
C ALA A 792 12.52 -54.41 24.62
N LYS A 793 11.36 -55.05 24.41
CA LYS A 793 11.02 -56.37 25.00
C LYS A 793 9.75 -57.00 24.44
N GLU A 794 9.80 -58.33 24.44
CA GLU A 794 8.95 -59.35 23.81
C GLU A 794 7.63 -59.67 24.54
N GLY A 795 6.68 -60.33 23.85
CA GLY A 795 5.76 -61.31 24.47
C GLY A 795 4.37 -61.53 23.85
N ALA A 796 4.17 -62.70 23.20
CA ALA A 796 2.95 -63.55 23.07
C ALA A 796 1.69 -63.00 22.31
N VAL A 797 1.27 -63.48 21.12
CA VAL A 797 0.70 -64.79 20.64
C VAL A 797 -0.81 -64.99 20.96
N ASP A 798 -1.74 -64.78 20.00
CA ASP A 798 -2.38 -65.82 19.14
C ASP A 798 -3.65 -65.38 18.32
N ALA A 799 -3.61 -65.68 17.01
CA ALA A 799 -4.69 -66.14 16.08
C ALA A 799 -5.88 -65.22 15.61
N PRO A 800 -6.60 -65.54 14.50
CA PRO A 800 -6.40 -64.86 13.21
C PRO A 800 -7.69 -64.25 12.60
N THR A 801 -7.60 -63.07 11.99
CA THR A 801 -8.60 -62.59 11.00
C THR A 801 -7.97 -61.66 9.98
N SER A 802 -8.38 -61.83 8.73
CA SER A 802 -8.07 -61.01 7.56
C SER A 802 -8.33 -59.52 7.78
N THR A 803 -7.40 -58.62 7.38
CA THR A 803 -7.50 -57.38 6.54
C THR A 803 -6.18 -56.55 6.72
N PRO A 804 -6.07 -55.30 6.25
CA PRO A 804 -5.17 -54.80 5.20
C PRO A 804 -3.72 -54.50 5.64
N SER A 805 -2.81 -54.39 4.65
CA SER A 805 -1.38 -54.08 4.83
C SER A 805 -1.12 -52.83 5.68
N GLN A 806 -0.42 -52.99 6.80
CA GLN A 806 0.10 -51.88 7.59
C GLN A 806 1.10 -51.03 6.79
N PRO A 807 1.14 -49.69 7.01
CA PRO A 807 2.13 -48.82 6.41
C PRO A 807 3.51 -49.12 7.02
N LEU A 808 4.47 -49.50 6.17
CA LEU A 808 5.85 -49.77 6.58
C LEU A 808 6.48 -48.51 7.19
N SER A 809 7.28 -48.67 8.25
CA SER A 809 7.97 -47.55 8.86
C SER A 809 9.02 -46.95 7.91
N ARG A 810 9.33 -45.65 8.07
CA ARG A 810 10.30 -44.92 7.24
C ARG A 810 11.67 -45.62 7.15
N ARG A 811 12.09 -46.31 8.21
CA ARG A 811 13.36 -47.04 8.26
C ARG A 811 13.30 -48.36 7.49
N GLU A 812 12.17 -49.06 7.53
CA GLU A 812 11.94 -50.29 6.75
C GLU A 812 11.78 -50.01 5.26
N LEU A 813 11.16 -48.89 4.90
CA LEU A 813 11.09 -48.41 3.52
C LEU A 813 12.48 -48.08 2.96
N MET A 814 13.33 -47.42 3.75
CA MET A 814 14.73 -47.16 3.35
C MET A 814 15.57 -48.43 3.30
N ALA A 815 15.38 -49.36 4.23
CA ALA A 815 16.08 -50.65 4.23
C ALA A 815 15.67 -51.49 3.01
N LYS A 816 14.37 -51.54 2.69
CA LYS A 816 13.85 -52.29 1.54
C LYS A 816 14.28 -51.67 0.20
N ALA A 817 14.33 -50.34 0.11
CA ALA A 817 14.88 -49.64 -1.04
C ALA A 817 16.40 -49.83 -1.17
N ALA A 818 17.13 -49.95 -0.06
CA ALA A 818 18.56 -50.26 -0.06
C ALA A 818 18.84 -51.73 -0.45
N GLU A 819 18.03 -52.68 0.02
CA GLU A 819 18.11 -54.09 -0.37
C GLU A 819 17.81 -54.28 -1.86
N GLU A 820 16.81 -53.58 -2.41
CA GLU A 820 16.54 -53.60 -3.85
C GLU A 820 17.66 -52.96 -4.69
N ARG A 821 18.38 -51.95 -4.16
CA ARG A 821 19.59 -51.39 -4.80
C ARG A 821 20.73 -52.40 -4.85
N VAL A 822 20.98 -53.13 -3.75
CA VAL A 822 22.03 -54.16 -3.71
C VAL A 822 21.68 -55.30 -4.64
N LYS A 823 20.40 -55.71 -4.69
CA LYS A 823 19.92 -56.75 -5.59
C LYS A 823 20.07 -56.38 -7.06
N LYS A 824 19.67 -55.16 -7.47
CA LYS A 824 19.85 -54.67 -8.85
C LYS A 824 21.33 -54.48 -9.22
N GLN A 825 22.19 -54.08 -8.27
CA GLN A 825 23.63 -54.02 -8.51
C GLN A 825 24.26 -55.42 -8.65
N HIS A 826 23.77 -56.42 -7.93
CA HIS A 826 24.20 -57.81 -8.08
C HIS A 826 23.74 -58.39 -9.44
N GLU A 827 22.48 -58.15 -9.82
CA GLU A 827 21.93 -58.56 -11.12
C GLU A 827 22.66 -57.88 -12.29
N ALA A 828 23.06 -56.60 -12.15
CA ALA A 828 23.87 -55.90 -13.15
C ALA A 828 25.31 -56.43 -13.24
N LYS A 829 25.91 -56.89 -12.12
CA LYS A 829 27.24 -57.51 -12.11
C LYS A 829 27.23 -58.94 -12.66
N GLU A 830 26.18 -59.72 -12.39
CA GLU A 830 26.01 -61.07 -12.94
C GLU A 830 25.68 -61.07 -14.44
N GLY A 831 24.96 -60.05 -14.93
CA GLY A 831 24.75 -59.84 -16.36
C GLY A 831 26.03 -59.48 -17.13
N SER A 832 27.02 -58.88 -16.46
CA SER A 832 28.31 -58.49 -17.05
C SER A 832 29.33 -59.63 -17.12
N SER A 833 29.11 -60.78 -16.44
CA SER A 833 30.06 -61.92 -16.44
C SER A 833 29.69 -63.04 -17.43
N LYS A 834 28.63 -62.85 -18.23
CA LYS A 834 28.17 -63.79 -19.27
C LYS A 834 28.20 -63.21 -20.69
N GLN A 835 29.00 -62.17 -20.92
CA GLN A 835 29.37 -61.69 -22.27
C GLN A 835 30.88 -61.71 -22.45
#